data_AF-A0A813XLN8-F1
#
_entry.id   AF-A0A813XLN8-F1
#
_cell.length_a   1.000
_cell.length_b   1.000
_cell.length_c   1.000
_cell.angle_alpha   90.00
_cell.angle_beta   90.00
_cell.angle_gamma   90.00
#
_symmetry.space_group_name_H-M   'P 1'
#
loop_
_entity.id
_entity.type
_entity.pdbx_description
1 polymer ?
#
loop_
_entity_poly.entity_id
_entity_poly.type
_entity_poly.pdbx_seq_one_letter_code
_entity_poly.pdbx_strand_id
1 'polypeptide(L)'
;MLKTSLLRRCLQKNINNLKYFNNQTFNSQKSGDNLEKSFENEEETTHTSVDKSNRDFLQRLYTKPKPMRNKPFIKSLFKGEYIYDYLKFPEYEHPTLADNIEKQADSVKTYFQNTNYSKIIDKNGQFSLDALNNFRNLNLFSNFLPNEYNGSELDSIGFAKILENLAIYPSLGLGLIYNNELAAKAILTYGTLEQKNKFLPQISRGEISAGFCFSEANSSVDVSRFELRARPDFVNDKKNYVLNGQKTWVSLLANDNLDAVFITFAKTENDNGENSLNAFLIPKNTPGVSIEKVLDNKNGLNLYEINFREVKVSQENLLGANGNGFEISTKMLENSRHLIGAICTGLLKDLYRETIEFAIKTRRFGKGLSELPLVKDRIATIEQKLYTMESMTFLTAGICDSYQMPDIGSESALTKIYCTESLKECISHCLDIMAMGQFKTLDKIQQKYLSDVNYLINALNTNDVLRLYVSTNGLVLAGVEFGEELTKVRNPLKYPGFILKQIFINHKLVRSATKKIPEYFYLWEHVHPSLKEPVGLLEQSAVKFMMAAKSAMINHGREIVESQVPLAMLADMCMHIYAMNSVLARASRSYSIGLPNSQHELALAFVQCQESSRLIDYLHADIIKSRGGEGLDNTKFNIADRVFKFKDHAATHSEMIEIEADILRGSCTPVYFVGEEIKCEVKFKCVPKSGVKKTSEKKENLLKTSESMFSILSNQSQSSTSSLPATPLFEQKNFLKNFSQANENEEEFTIVWACAQIDCNCFFDESKVMLPKDPLRYSTAEKAGDNSSTSFQPNKDRIGVSIFSSKPKILFCNLVLRPGEEKSFIYTEKLPYDLAPTFRGQFARYTYKLTIGAQKLNQNTQLLKLPFRVFSLMDFEKYIPKMSDFDNEYDYTEKRNSIISISESAHNDTDSFDSSSVVPNPFKIDERSGYEELEYALQVLEDLTARMNVSHFNVANQDGKVVKITMNKTNYKIGDKIIGFLDFSEAQVPCVEFKVTLQSEEIISEECRKKPSQYLSSIHSHVELKEHCLFLKKSDFTIQVPIAITPTFVSDMVSLRWRLHFDFALSKVPLQNIHRSSDPAISVSWRPPNSLPIEITSWDLPIVLHPFDPFVASDLIYSNNPECTNTLVLN
;
A
#
# COMPACT_ATOMS: atom_id res chain seq x y z
N MET A 1 -43.57 -0.15 -54.65
CA MET A 1 -44.88 0.28 -54.09
C MET A 1 -45.12 -0.10 -52.62
N LEU A 2 -44.49 -1.14 -52.05
CA LEU A 2 -44.66 -1.49 -50.62
C LEU A 2 -43.87 -0.62 -49.61
N LYS A 3 -42.81 0.09 -50.03
CA LYS A 3 -42.06 1.03 -49.16
C LYS A 3 -42.73 2.39 -48.98
N THR A 4 -43.59 2.81 -49.91
CA THR A 4 -44.28 4.11 -49.86
C THR A 4 -45.59 4.07 -49.05
N SER A 5 -46.23 2.90 -48.89
CA SER A 5 -47.45 2.76 -48.07
C SER A 5 -47.15 2.75 -46.56
N LEU A 6 -45.98 2.24 -46.16
CA LEU A 6 -45.53 2.22 -44.76
C LEU A 6 -45.14 3.62 -44.26
N LEU A 7 -44.47 4.42 -45.11
CA LEU A 7 -44.14 5.81 -44.79
C LEU A 7 -45.40 6.68 -44.64
N ARG A 8 -46.40 6.49 -45.51
CA ARG A 8 -47.71 7.18 -45.41
C ARG A 8 -48.45 6.80 -44.13
N ARG A 9 -48.44 5.53 -43.73
CA ARG A 9 -49.10 5.09 -42.47
C ARG A 9 -48.40 5.65 -41.23
N CYS A 10 -47.07 5.76 -41.21
CA CYS A 10 -46.35 6.40 -40.10
C CYS A 10 -46.59 7.92 -40.02
N LEU A 11 -46.61 8.62 -41.16
CA LEU A 11 -46.90 10.06 -41.20
C LEU A 11 -48.34 10.37 -40.81
N GLN A 12 -49.33 9.56 -41.24
CA GLN A 12 -50.72 9.75 -40.85
C GLN A 12 -50.94 9.54 -39.34
N LYS A 13 -50.21 8.60 -38.73
CA LYS A 13 -50.29 8.32 -37.28
C LYS A 13 -49.69 9.46 -36.45
N ASN A 14 -48.60 10.07 -36.92
CA ASN A 14 -47.99 11.23 -36.25
C ASN A 14 -48.83 12.51 -36.42
N ILE A 15 -49.49 12.71 -37.56
CA ILE A 15 -50.41 13.85 -37.77
C ILE A 15 -51.65 13.74 -36.89
N ASN A 16 -52.18 12.53 -36.66
CA ASN A 16 -53.31 12.33 -35.75
C ASN A 16 -52.92 12.51 -34.28
N ASN A 17 -51.68 12.18 -33.88
CA ASN A 17 -51.17 12.46 -32.54
C ASN A 17 -50.93 13.96 -32.31
N LEU A 18 -50.49 14.71 -33.33
CA LEU A 18 -50.38 16.18 -33.28
C LEU A 18 -51.75 16.87 -33.16
N LYS A 19 -52.80 16.33 -33.80
CA LYS A 19 -54.18 16.83 -33.63
C LYS A 19 -54.76 16.53 -32.24
N TYR A 20 -54.27 15.50 -31.55
CA TYR A 20 -54.67 15.22 -30.17
C TYR A 20 -53.99 16.18 -29.18
N PHE A 21 -52.74 16.59 -29.45
CA PHE A 21 -51.99 17.56 -28.64
C PHE A 21 -52.51 19.00 -28.74
N ASN A 22 -52.99 19.43 -29.92
CA ASN A 22 -53.54 20.78 -30.09
C ASN A 22 -54.92 21.00 -29.44
N ASN A 23 -55.65 19.93 -29.11
CA ASN A 23 -56.99 20.04 -28.51
C ASN A 23 -57.01 20.04 -26.97
N GLN A 24 -55.87 19.86 -26.29
CA GLN A 24 -55.78 19.99 -24.83
C GLN A 24 -55.12 21.29 -24.35
N THR A 25 -54.51 22.08 -25.24
CA THR A 25 -53.87 23.38 -24.91
C THR A 25 -54.74 24.61 -25.19
N PHE A 26 -55.94 24.45 -25.73
CA PHE A 26 -56.92 25.53 -25.93
C PHE A 26 -58.14 25.35 -25.00
N ASN A 27 -57.99 25.64 -23.71
CA ASN A 27 -59.12 25.94 -22.83
C ASN A 27 -58.79 26.88 -21.65
N SER A 28 -57.69 27.64 -21.71
CA SER A 28 -57.36 28.66 -20.70
C SER A 28 -57.16 30.08 -21.25
N GLN A 29 -57.57 30.36 -22.49
CA GLN A 29 -57.61 31.72 -23.06
C GLN A 29 -59.05 32.10 -23.40
N LYS A 30 -59.85 32.43 -22.38
CA LYS A 30 -61.10 33.20 -22.51
C LYS A 30 -61.29 34.06 -21.26
N SER A 31 -60.42 35.04 -21.07
CA SER A 31 -60.65 36.17 -20.15
C SER A 31 -59.68 37.35 -20.36
N GLY A 32 -59.23 37.60 -21.60
CA GLY A 32 -58.24 38.65 -21.90
C GLY A 32 -58.64 39.67 -23.00
N ASP A 33 -59.58 39.32 -23.88
CA ASP A 33 -59.79 40.08 -25.13
C ASP A 33 -60.62 41.38 -25.02
N ASN A 34 -60.88 41.89 -23.81
CA ASN A 34 -61.70 43.09 -23.60
C ASN A 34 -60.91 44.37 -23.26
N LEU A 35 -59.58 44.35 -23.26
CA LEU A 35 -58.76 45.52 -22.86
C LEU A 35 -57.97 46.19 -23.99
N GLU A 36 -57.88 45.59 -25.19
CA GLU A 36 -57.05 46.12 -26.28
C GLU A 36 -57.75 47.13 -27.21
N LYS A 37 -59.01 47.53 -26.94
CA LYS A 37 -59.77 48.44 -27.83
C LYS A 37 -59.89 49.89 -27.36
N SER A 38 -59.21 50.30 -26.29
CA SER A 38 -59.40 51.65 -25.71
C SER A 38 -58.19 52.57 -25.72
N PHE A 39 -57.08 52.24 -26.39
CA PHE A 39 -55.83 53.03 -26.30
C PHE A 39 -55.15 53.34 -27.65
N GLU A 40 -55.92 53.47 -28.74
CA GLU A 40 -55.37 53.91 -30.04
C GLU A 40 -55.58 55.40 -30.36
N ASN A 41 -56.04 56.22 -29.41
CA ASN A 41 -56.12 57.67 -29.62
C ASN A 41 -55.40 58.41 -28.49
N GLU A 42 -54.57 59.39 -28.87
CA GLU A 42 -53.79 60.31 -28.04
C GLU A 42 -52.31 59.93 -27.81
N GLU A 43 -51.53 59.90 -28.89
CA GLU A 43 -50.11 60.31 -28.83
C GLU A 43 -49.93 61.61 -29.61
N GLU A 44 -50.03 62.75 -28.93
CA GLU A 44 -49.29 63.95 -29.30
C GLU A 44 -49.09 64.84 -28.07
N THR A 45 -47.82 65.15 -27.79
CA THR A 45 -47.27 66.21 -26.93
C THR A 45 -46.77 65.88 -25.50
N THR A 46 -45.52 66.31 -25.29
CA THR A 46 -44.78 66.63 -24.05
C THR A 46 -43.97 65.52 -23.34
N HIS A 47 -42.65 65.57 -23.59
CA HIS A 47 -41.60 65.03 -22.72
C HIS A 47 -41.60 65.72 -21.34
N THR A 48 -41.57 64.94 -20.25
CA THR A 48 -40.61 65.06 -19.12
C THR A 48 -40.85 64.01 -18.02
N SER A 49 -39.77 63.30 -17.62
CA SER A 49 -39.49 62.68 -16.31
C SER A 49 -40.40 61.59 -15.69
N VAL A 50 -40.83 60.54 -16.43
CA VAL A 50 -41.53 59.37 -15.81
C VAL A 50 -40.96 57.98 -16.23
N ASP A 51 -39.92 57.91 -17.06
CA ASP A 51 -39.56 56.66 -17.76
C ASP A 51 -38.86 55.56 -16.95
N LYS A 52 -38.33 55.85 -15.75
CA LYS A 52 -37.63 54.83 -14.92
C LYS A 52 -38.60 54.01 -14.06
N SER A 53 -39.62 54.66 -13.51
CA SER A 53 -40.68 54.04 -12.70
C SER A 53 -41.51 53.05 -13.53
N ASN A 54 -41.85 53.41 -14.77
CA ASN A 54 -42.68 52.57 -15.62
C ASN A 54 -41.94 51.33 -16.15
N ARG A 55 -40.62 51.39 -16.36
CA ARG A 55 -39.83 50.20 -16.75
C ARG A 55 -39.70 49.18 -15.61
N ASP A 56 -39.40 49.63 -14.39
CA ASP A 56 -39.35 48.74 -13.22
C ASP A 56 -40.73 48.16 -12.90
N PHE A 57 -41.80 48.94 -13.08
CA PHE A 57 -43.18 48.49 -12.92
C PHE A 57 -43.60 47.46 -13.98
N LEU A 58 -43.24 47.68 -15.24
CA LEU A 58 -43.49 46.73 -16.33
C LEU A 58 -42.66 45.44 -16.15
N GLN A 59 -41.40 45.53 -15.71
CA GLN A 59 -40.56 44.35 -15.45
C GLN A 59 -41.08 43.48 -14.29
N ARG A 60 -41.69 44.11 -13.27
CA ARG A 60 -42.41 43.39 -12.20
C ARG A 60 -43.72 42.75 -12.66
N LEU A 61 -44.37 43.30 -13.70
CA LEU A 61 -45.61 42.73 -14.25
C LEU A 61 -45.36 41.50 -15.17
N TYR A 62 -44.16 41.36 -15.74
CA TYR A 62 -43.80 40.27 -16.66
C TYR A 62 -43.04 39.09 -16.03
N THR A 63 -42.66 39.17 -14.74
CA THR A 63 -42.07 38.03 -14.02
C THR A 63 -43.18 37.13 -13.48
N LYS A 64 -43.31 35.92 -14.02
CA LYS A 64 -44.22 34.91 -13.43
C LYS A 64 -43.84 34.73 -11.96
N PRO A 65 -44.80 34.74 -11.02
CA PRO A 65 -44.48 34.52 -9.61
C PRO A 65 -43.82 33.15 -9.46
N LYS A 66 -42.61 33.13 -8.88
CA LYS A 66 -41.87 31.88 -8.65
C LYS A 66 -42.73 30.92 -7.82
N PRO A 67 -42.80 29.63 -8.19
CA PRO A 67 -43.52 28.64 -7.41
C PRO A 67 -43.01 28.59 -5.96
N MET A 68 -43.91 28.33 -5.01
CA MET A 68 -43.59 28.43 -3.59
C MET A 68 -42.59 27.36 -3.14
N ARG A 69 -42.78 26.10 -3.56
CA ARG A 69 -41.94 24.94 -3.19
C ARG A 69 -41.74 24.01 -4.37
N ASN A 70 -40.58 23.36 -4.42
CA ASN A 70 -40.29 22.25 -5.33
C ASN A 70 -40.76 20.92 -4.75
N LYS A 71 -40.84 19.90 -5.61
CA LYS A 71 -40.91 18.51 -5.17
C LYS A 71 -39.47 18.00 -4.98
N PRO A 72 -39.01 17.68 -3.74
CA PRO A 72 -37.60 17.38 -3.48
C PRO A 72 -37.17 16.07 -4.16
N PHE A 73 -36.06 16.10 -4.90
CA PHE A 73 -35.59 14.99 -5.74
C PHE A 73 -35.16 13.80 -4.88
N ILE A 74 -34.23 14.02 -3.94
CA ILE A 74 -33.67 12.93 -3.15
C ILE A 74 -34.71 12.30 -2.23
N LYS A 75 -35.52 13.12 -1.55
CA LYS A 75 -36.60 12.65 -0.70
C LYS A 75 -37.64 11.83 -1.49
N SER A 76 -37.91 12.19 -2.73
CA SER A 76 -38.82 11.42 -3.61
C SER A 76 -38.19 10.12 -4.09
N LEU A 77 -36.87 10.10 -4.31
CA LEU A 77 -36.15 8.88 -4.65
C LEU A 77 -36.26 7.82 -3.55
N PHE A 78 -36.20 8.20 -2.26
CA PHE A 78 -36.45 7.30 -1.13
C PHE A 78 -37.87 6.71 -1.13
N LYS A 79 -38.86 7.44 -1.68
CA LYS A 79 -40.23 6.95 -1.90
C LYS A 79 -40.38 6.07 -3.14
N GLY A 80 -39.30 5.82 -3.87
CA GLY A 80 -39.33 5.06 -5.13
C GLY A 80 -39.90 5.85 -6.31
N GLU A 81 -39.98 7.18 -6.21
CA GLU A 81 -40.41 8.07 -7.27
C GLU A 81 -39.22 8.81 -7.88
N TYR A 82 -39.18 8.91 -9.21
CA TYR A 82 -38.17 9.70 -9.92
C TYR A 82 -38.79 10.97 -10.50
N ILE A 83 -38.20 12.14 -10.22
CA ILE A 83 -38.69 13.42 -10.72
C ILE A 83 -37.90 13.85 -11.95
N TYR A 84 -38.50 13.71 -13.12
CA TYR A 84 -37.88 14.00 -14.42
C TYR A 84 -37.55 15.49 -14.65
N ASP A 85 -38.20 16.42 -13.96
CA ASP A 85 -37.90 17.86 -14.11
C ASP A 85 -36.45 18.22 -13.74
N TYR A 86 -35.79 17.40 -12.92
CA TYR A 86 -34.38 17.57 -12.54
C TYR A 86 -33.39 17.15 -13.64
N LEU A 87 -33.86 16.55 -14.74
CA LEU A 87 -33.05 16.30 -15.95
C LEU A 87 -32.97 17.54 -16.86
N LYS A 88 -33.60 18.65 -16.48
CA LYS A 88 -33.47 19.95 -17.14
C LYS A 88 -32.41 20.76 -16.41
N PHE A 89 -31.32 21.07 -17.10
CA PHE A 89 -30.27 21.92 -16.53
C PHE A 89 -30.73 23.39 -16.53
N PRO A 90 -30.54 24.14 -15.43
CA PRO A 90 -31.03 25.50 -15.30
C PRO A 90 -30.35 26.46 -16.28
N GLU A 91 -31.09 27.48 -16.72
CA GLU A 91 -30.59 28.58 -17.54
C GLU A 91 -30.90 29.92 -16.89
N TYR A 92 -30.09 30.94 -17.20
CA TYR A 92 -30.38 32.31 -16.78
C TYR A 92 -31.68 32.78 -17.43
N GLU A 93 -32.56 33.40 -16.64
CA GLU A 93 -33.85 33.90 -17.14
C GLU A 93 -33.67 34.99 -18.22
N HIS A 94 -32.59 35.77 -18.14
CA HIS A 94 -32.30 36.87 -19.07
C HIS A 94 -30.81 36.87 -19.52
N PRO A 95 -30.53 36.92 -20.84
CA PRO A 95 -29.16 36.95 -21.37
C PRO A 95 -28.30 38.11 -20.82
N THR A 96 -28.92 39.27 -20.62
CA THR A 96 -28.24 40.46 -20.08
C THR A 96 -27.76 40.28 -18.64
N LEU A 97 -28.45 39.46 -17.84
CA LEU A 97 -28.05 39.13 -16.48
C LEU A 97 -26.80 38.23 -16.50
N ALA A 98 -26.77 37.24 -17.39
CA ALA A 98 -25.62 36.35 -17.56
C ALA A 98 -24.35 37.15 -17.92
N ASP A 99 -24.45 38.06 -18.90
CA ASP A 99 -23.32 38.92 -19.32
C ASP A 99 -22.80 39.81 -18.17
N ASN A 100 -23.70 40.31 -17.33
CA ASN A 100 -23.32 41.16 -16.19
C ASN A 100 -22.59 40.35 -15.10
N ILE A 101 -23.11 39.16 -14.79
CA ILE A 101 -22.48 38.22 -13.85
C ILE A 101 -21.08 37.85 -14.33
N GLU A 102 -20.93 37.53 -15.62
CA GLU A 102 -19.65 37.13 -16.22
C GLU A 102 -18.64 38.28 -16.17
N LYS A 103 -19.05 39.52 -16.53
CA LYS A 103 -18.19 40.72 -16.39
C LYS A 103 -17.75 40.96 -14.95
N GLN A 104 -18.65 40.79 -13.98
CA GLN A 104 -18.30 40.96 -12.57
C GLN A 104 -17.31 39.86 -12.12
N ALA A 105 -17.56 38.61 -12.50
CA ALA A 105 -16.69 37.48 -12.21
C ALA A 105 -15.29 37.66 -12.80
N ASP A 106 -15.19 38.15 -14.04
CA ASP A 106 -13.92 38.47 -14.70
C ASP A 106 -13.18 39.62 -14.03
N SER A 107 -13.91 40.65 -13.57
CA SER A 107 -13.33 41.77 -12.83
C SER A 107 -12.70 41.30 -11.52
N VAL A 108 -13.40 40.42 -10.80
CA VAL A 108 -12.90 39.78 -9.57
C VAL A 108 -11.65 38.95 -9.86
N LYS A 109 -11.71 38.08 -10.87
CA LYS A 109 -10.57 37.24 -11.28
C LYS A 109 -9.34 38.08 -11.64
N THR A 110 -9.54 39.14 -12.42
CA THR A 110 -8.48 40.06 -12.86
C THR A 110 -7.81 40.75 -11.68
N TYR A 111 -8.58 41.20 -10.68
CA TYR A 111 -8.03 41.80 -9.47
C TYR A 111 -7.09 40.84 -8.74
N PHE A 112 -7.49 39.58 -8.53
CA PHE A 112 -6.71 38.60 -7.78
C PHE A 112 -5.50 38.06 -8.56
N GLN A 113 -5.58 38.00 -9.89
CA GLN A 113 -4.42 37.64 -10.73
C GLN A 113 -3.34 38.73 -10.75
N ASN A 114 -3.73 40.00 -10.65
CA ASN A 114 -2.81 41.14 -10.74
C ASN A 114 -2.30 41.63 -9.38
N THR A 115 -2.85 41.14 -8.27
CA THR A 115 -2.52 41.63 -6.92
C THR A 115 -1.68 40.61 -6.16
N ASN A 116 -0.48 41.04 -5.74
CA ASN A 116 0.40 40.22 -4.90
C ASN A 116 -0.27 39.87 -3.56
N TYR A 117 -0.12 38.61 -3.13
CA TYR A 117 -0.65 38.10 -1.86
C TYR A 117 -0.35 38.98 -0.64
N SER A 118 0.85 39.55 -0.54
CA SER A 118 1.25 40.41 0.58
C SER A 118 0.53 41.75 0.66
N LYS A 119 -0.15 42.17 -0.42
CA LYS A 119 -1.04 43.33 -0.42
C LYS A 119 -2.45 42.95 0.04
N ILE A 120 -2.84 41.69 -0.11
CA ILE A 120 -4.15 41.18 0.28
C ILE A 120 -4.15 40.78 1.76
N ILE A 121 -3.16 39.98 2.16
CA ILE A 121 -2.99 39.51 3.54
C ILE A 121 -1.78 40.19 4.16
N ASP A 122 -1.98 40.80 5.32
CA ASP A 122 -0.93 41.48 6.08
C ASP A 122 -0.02 40.49 6.84
N LYS A 123 0.97 41.02 7.56
CA LYS A 123 1.93 40.22 8.34
C LYS A 123 1.28 39.46 9.51
N ASN A 124 0.11 39.92 9.98
CA ASN A 124 -0.65 39.35 11.07
C ASN A 124 -1.69 38.32 10.58
N GLY A 125 -1.72 38.06 9.26
CA GLY A 125 -2.64 37.08 8.69
C GLY A 125 -4.05 37.61 8.44
N GLN A 126 -4.27 38.92 8.51
CA GLN A 126 -5.56 39.58 8.32
C GLN A 126 -5.68 40.19 6.92
N PHE A 127 -6.91 40.46 6.47
CA PHE A 127 -7.12 41.22 5.24
C PHE A 127 -6.69 42.68 5.45
N SER A 128 -5.80 43.16 4.58
CA SER A 128 -5.35 44.55 4.62
C SER A 128 -6.53 45.52 4.39
N LEU A 129 -6.43 46.74 4.93
CA LEU A 129 -7.46 47.77 4.73
C LEU A 129 -7.65 48.10 3.24
N ASP A 130 -6.56 48.12 2.46
CA ASP A 130 -6.62 48.34 1.02
C ASP A 130 -7.35 47.21 0.31
N ALA A 131 -7.13 45.96 0.71
CA ALA A 131 -7.85 44.80 0.15
C ALA A 131 -9.34 44.87 0.46
N LEU A 132 -9.72 45.18 1.72
CA LEU A 132 -11.12 45.35 2.10
C LEU A 132 -11.81 46.46 1.30
N ASN A 133 -11.13 47.60 1.09
CA ASN A 133 -11.67 48.67 0.24
C ASN A 133 -11.88 48.22 -1.21
N ASN A 134 -10.97 47.43 -1.77
CA ASN A 134 -11.15 46.87 -3.11
C ASN A 134 -12.31 45.85 -3.15
N PHE A 135 -12.46 45.02 -2.11
CA PHE A 135 -13.59 44.08 -2.02
C PHE A 135 -14.94 44.81 -1.98
N ARG A 136 -15.00 45.97 -1.31
CA ARG A 136 -16.17 46.86 -1.33
C ARG A 136 -16.43 47.41 -2.74
N ASN A 137 -15.40 47.89 -3.43
CA ASN A 137 -15.53 48.39 -4.81
C ASN A 137 -15.95 47.32 -5.82
N LEU A 138 -15.61 46.05 -5.55
CA LEU A 138 -16.03 44.88 -6.34
C LEU A 138 -17.41 44.33 -5.92
N ASN A 139 -18.09 44.98 -4.98
CA ASN A 139 -19.41 44.59 -4.45
C ASN A 139 -19.46 43.19 -3.82
N LEU A 140 -18.34 42.67 -3.30
CA LEU A 140 -18.29 41.30 -2.78
C LEU A 140 -19.16 41.07 -1.53
N PHE A 141 -19.38 42.11 -0.72
CA PHE A 141 -20.20 42.06 0.50
C PHE A 141 -21.70 42.22 0.24
N SER A 142 -22.08 42.68 -0.96
CA SER A 142 -23.45 43.09 -1.28
C SER A 142 -24.14 42.17 -2.29
N ASN A 143 -23.45 41.11 -2.75
CA ASN A 143 -23.84 40.24 -3.85
C ASN A 143 -25.32 39.81 -3.87
N PHE A 144 -25.83 39.19 -2.81
CA PHE A 144 -27.18 38.59 -2.78
C PHE A 144 -28.27 39.53 -2.22
N LEU A 145 -27.89 40.71 -1.73
CA LEU A 145 -28.84 41.61 -1.08
C LEU A 145 -29.72 42.31 -2.12
N PRO A 146 -30.97 42.66 -1.75
CA PRO A 146 -31.83 43.53 -2.55
C PRO A 146 -31.21 44.92 -2.79
N ASN A 147 -31.56 45.56 -3.90
CA ASN A 147 -31.13 46.92 -4.25
C ASN A 147 -31.52 47.95 -3.16
N GLU A 148 -32.66 47.76 -2.50
CA GLU A 148 -33.12 48.58 -1.36
C GLU A 148 -32.14 48.59 -0.17
N TYR A 149 -31.25 47.60 -0.07
CA TYR A 149 -30.21 47.51 0.95
C TYR A 149 -28.79 47.72 0.38
N ASN A 150 -28.67 48.39 -0.78
CA ASN A 150 -27.43 48.57 -1.55
C ASN A 150 -26.80 47.24 -2.01
N GLY A 151 -27.64 46.26 -2.33
CA GLY A 151 -27.23 44.96 -2.84
C GLY A 151 -27.16 44.87 -4.37
N SER A 152 -26.57 43.78 -4.88
CA SER A 152 -26.43 43.52 -6.33
C SER A 152 -27.51 42.56 -6.88
N GLU A 153 -28.43 42.07 -6.04
CA GLU A 153 -29.50 41.12 -6.41
C GLU A 153 -29.03 39.89 -7.19
N LEU A 154 -27.81 39.41 -6.92
CA LEU A 154 -27.30 38.19 -7.52
C LEU A 154 -28.09 36.98 -7.01
N ASP A 155 -28.53 36.18 -7.97
CA ASP A 155 -29.11 34.87 -7.73
C ASP A 155 -28.02 33.87 -7.26
N SER A 156 -28.46 32.68 -6.82
CA SER A 156 -27.56 31.65 -6.29
C SER A 156 -26.56 31.18 -7.35
N ILE A 157 -26.99 31.08 -8.62
CA ILE A 157 -26.10 30.79 -9.76
C ILE A 157 -25.02 31.87 -9.90
N GLY A 158 -25.41 33.14 -9.91
CA GLY A 158 -24.49 34.27 -10.02
C GLY A 158 -23.49 34.30 -8.87
N PHE A 159 -23.96 34.10 -7.63
CA PHE A 159 -23.07 34.05 -6.48
C PHE A 159 -22.13 32.85 -6.50
N ALA A 160 -22.61 31.66 -6.90
CA ALA A 160 -21.75 30.50 -7.14
C ALA A 160 -20.67 30.81 -8.19
N LYS A 161 -21.00 31.55 -9.26
CA LYS A 161 -20.02 31.94 -10.28
C LYS A 161 -18.95 32.90 -9.76
N ILE A 162 -19.33 33.85 -8.91
CA ILE A 162 -18.38 34.74 -8.24
C ILE A 162 -17.46 33.91 -7.31
N LEU A 163 -18.02 33.00 -6.52
CA LEU A 163 -17.24 32.14 -5.61
C LEU A 163 -16.26 31.21 -6.35
N GLU A 164 -16.65 30.68 -7.51
CA GLU A 164 -15.77 29.87 -8.35
C GLU A 164 -14.53 30.67 -8.81
N ASN A 165 -14.70 31.93 -9.17
CA ASN A 165 -13.57 32.80 -9.58
C ASN A 165 -12.78 33.34 -8.39
N LEU A 166 -13.39 33.43 -7.21
CA LEU A 166 -12.73 33.73 -5.94
C LEU A 166 -11.94 32.56 -5.38
N ALA A 167 -12.02 31.37 -5.97
CA ALA A 167 -11.38 30.18 -5.44
C ALA A 167 -9.84 30.24 -5.44
N ILE A 168 -9.26 31.23 -6.14
CA ILE A 168 -7.87 31.63 -5.89
C ILE A 168 -7.72 31.86 -4.39
N TYR A 169 -8.60 32.59 -3.69
CA TYR A 169 -8.54 32.81 -2.24
C TYR A 169 -9.70 32.09 -1.50
N PRO A 170 -9.58 30.78 -1.21
CA PRO A 170 -10.67 29.98 -0.64
C PRO A 170 -11.14 30.50 0.73
N SER A 171 -10.21 31.03 1.54
CA SER A 171 -10.52 31.68 2.82
C SER A 171 -11.46 32.88 2.68
N LEU A 172 -11.32 33.70 1.64
CA LEU A 172 -12.25 34.80 1.36
C LEU A 172 -13.61 34.28 0.92
N GLY A 173 -13.64 33.34 -0.03
CA GLY A 173 -14.89 32.73 -0.51
C GLY A 173 -15.70 32.10 0.63
N LEU A 174 -15.03 31.37 1.53
CA LEU A 174 -15.68 30.79 2.70
C LEU A 174 -16.16 31.85 3.70
N GLY A 175 -15.37 32.90 3.93
CA GLY A 175 -15.79 34.03 4.74
C GLY A 175 -17.02 34.75 4.19
N LEU A 176 -17.13 34.88 2.86
CA LEU A 176 -18.34 35.40 2.21
C LEU A 176 -19.53 34.47 2.39
N ILE A 177 -19.37 33.14 2.32
CA ILE A 177 -20.48 32.21 2.61
C ILE A 177 -21.00 32.40 4.05
N TYR A 178 -20.11 32.49 5.04
CA TYR A 178 -20.51 32.71 6.44
C TYR A 178 -21.14 34.09 6.68
N ASN A 179 -20.54 35.15 6.15
CA ASN A 179 -20.99 36.51 6.38
C ASN A 179 -22.27 36.83 5.59
N ASN A 180 -22.26 36.54 4.29
CA ASN A 180 -23.31 36.92 3.37
C ASN A 180 -24.45 35.89 3.39
N GLU A 181 -24.15 34.66 2.98
CA GLU A 181 -25.17 33.64 2.71
C GLU A 181 -25.78 33.05 3.99
N LEU A 182 -25.00 32.89 5.06
CA LEU A 182 -25.56 32.45 6.34
C LEU A 182 -26.09 33.63 7.16
N ALA A 183 -25.24 34.60 7.48
CA ALA A 183 -25.60 35.59 8.48
C ALA A 183 -26.52 36.68 7.92
N ALA A 184 -26.09 37.41 6.89
CA ALA A 184 -26.87 38.50 6.33
C ALA A 184 -28.18 38.02 5.67
N LYS A 185 -28.20 36.83 5.04
CA LYS A 185 -29.44 36.22 4.53
C LYS A 185 -30.40 35.80 5.63
N ALA A 186 -29.91 35.38 6.80
CA ALA A 186 -30.78 35.13 7.95
C ALA A 186 -31.49 36.41 8.41
N ILE A 187 -30.79 37.54 8.46
CA ILE A 187 -31.37 38.85 8.77
C ILE A 187 -32.38 39.25 7.68
N LEU A 188 -32.03 39.05 6.40
CA LEU A 188 -32.93 39.35 5.28
C LEU A 188 -34.22 38.52 5.34
N THR A 189 -34.13 37.24 5.71
CA THR A 189 -35.25 36.29 5.69
C THR A 189 -36.12 36.40 6.95
N TYR A 190 -35.51 36.49 8.13
CA TYR A 190 -36.20 36.38 9.42
C TYR A 190 -36.21 37.68 10.24
N GLY A 191 -35.49 38.72 9.78
CA GLY A 191 -35.41 39.98 10.48
C GLY A 191 -36.67 40.83 10.37
N THR A 192 -36.94 41.64 11.39
CA THR A 192 -37.94 42.71 11.32
C THR A 192 -37.48 43.82 10.39
N LEU A 193 -38.40 44.68 9.92
CA LEU A 193 -38.04 45.81 9.06
C LEU A 193 -36.98 46.72 9.70
N GLU A 194 -37.09 46.95 11.01
CA GLU A 194 -36.12 47.72 11.78
C GLU A 194 -34.73 47.06 11.83
N GLN A 195 -34.67 45.74 12.05
CA GLN A 195 -33.43 44.98 12.04
C GLN A 195 -32.78 45.01 10.65
N LYS A 196 -33.56 44.83 9.58
CA LYS A 196 -33.07 44.87 8.19
C LYS A 196 -32.48 46.23 7.85
N ASN A 197 -33.22 47.32 8.11
CA ASN A 197 -32.79 48.69 7.85
C ASN A 197 -31.55 49.07 8.67
N LYS A 198 -31.41 48.52 9.88
CA LYS A 198 -30.26 48.77 10.75
C LYS A 198 -29.00 48.06 10.25
N PHE A 199 -29.05 46.75 10.00
CA PHE A 199 -27.85 45.93 9.79
C PHE A 199 -27.48 45.71 8.32
N LEU A 200 -28.45 45.44 7.43
CA LEU A 200 -28.15 45.04 6.04
C LEU A 200 -27.38 46.10 5.25
N PRO A 201 -27.69 47.41 5.33
CA PRO A 201 -26.93 48.44 4.62
C PRO A 201 -25.48 48.58 5.11
N GLN A 202 -25.22 48.31 6.39
CA GLN A 202 -23.86 48.38 6.94
C GLN A 202 -23.03 47.16 6.51
N ILE A 203 -23.67 45.98 6.47
CA ILE A 203 -23.04 44.75 5.96
C ILE A 203 -22.75 44.88 4.46
N SER A 204 -23.69 45.39 3.66
CA SER A 204 -23.51 45.53 2.21
C SER A 204 -22.35 46.47 1.84
N ARG A 205 -22.16 47.55 2.60
CA ARG A 205 -21.00 48.45 2.45
C ARG A 205 -19.69 47.89 3.03
N GLY A 206 -19.74 46.72 3.67
CA GLY A 206 -18.60 46.11 4.36
C GLY A 206 -18.09 46.96 5.52
N GLU A 207 -18.94 47.76 6.16
CA GLU A 207 -18.63 48.56 7.36
C GLU A 207 -18.59 47.69 8.61
N ILE A 208 -19.47 46.70 8.68
CA ILE A 208 -19.52 45.70 9.74
C ILE A 208 -19.49 44.29 9.14
N SER A 209 -18.91 43.34 9.87
CA SER A 209 -18.96 41.92 9.56
C SER A 209 -20.17 41.26 10.24
N ALA A 210 -20.70 40.20 9.65
CA ALA A 210 -21.75 39.39 10.24
C ALA A 210 -21.21 38.00 10.60
N GLY A 211 -21.32 37.61 11.88
CA GLY A 211 -20.83 36.33 12.39
C GLY A 211 -21.98 35.38 12.72
N PHE A 212 -21.89 34.14 12.24
CA PHE A 212 -22.87 33.09 12.53
C PHE A 212 -22.41 32.22 13.71
N CYS A 213 -22.93 32.48 14.91
CA CYS A 213 -22.43 31.92 16.17
C CYS A 213 -23.28 30.73 16.64
N PHE A 214 -23.01 29.55 16.09
CA PHE A 214 -23.78 28.33 16.34
C PHE A 214 -23.08 27.32 17.26
N SER A 215 -21.84 26.92 16.93
CA SER A 215 -21.11 25.82 17.60
C SER A 215 -20.59 26.17 19.00
N GLU A 216 -20.48 25.16 19.85
CA GLU A 216 -19.95 25.23 21.22
C GLU A 216 -18.86 24.17 21.47
N ALA A 217 -18.03 24.34 22.51
CA ALA A 217 -16.87 23.48 22.75
C ALA A 217 -17.28 22.00 22.94
N ASN A 218 -18.41 21.77 23.62
CA ASN A 218 -18.92 20.44 23.93
C ASN A 218 -19.91 19.91 22.87
N SER A 219 -20.30 20.72 21.89
CA SER A 219 -21.21 20.29 20.81
C SER A 219 -21.23 21.24 19.61
N SER A 220 -21.05 20.68 18.41
CA SER A 220 -21.17 21.39 17.12
C SER A 220 -22.34 20.90 16.25
N VAL A 221 -23.03 19.83 16.67
CA VAL A 221 -24.11 19.17 15.90
C VAL A 221 -25.35 18.97 16.77
N ASP A 222 -25.17 18.54 18.02
CA ASP A 222 -26.26 18.26 18.94
C ASP A 222 -26.67 19.52 19.72
N VAL A 223 -27.66 20.23 19.18
CA VAL A 223 -28.25 21.43 19.80
C VAL A 223 -28.77 21.15 21.22
N SER A 224 -29.21 19.92 21.50
CA SER A 224 -29.71 19.54 22.83
C SER A 224 -28.61 19.60 23.91
N ARG A 225 -27.34 19.64 23.53
CA ARG A 225 -26.19 19.78 24.42
C ARG A 225 -25.65 21.20 24.56
N PHE A 226 -26.23 22.18 23.84
CA PHE A 226 -25.78 23.57 23.99
C PHE A 226 -25.92 24.04 25.44
N GLU A 227 -24.89 24.72 25.92
CA GLU A 227 -24.68 25.28 27.25
C GLU A 227 -24.94 26.78 27.28
N LEU A 228 -24.79 27.52 26.17
CA LEU A 228 -25.12 28.95 26.15
C LEU A 228 -26.60 29.15 26.50
N ARG A 229 -26.85 29.88 27.60
CA ARG A 229 -28.19 30.17 28.12
C ARG A 229 -28.54 31.64 27.93
N ALA A 230 -29.79 31.89 27.58
CA ALA A 230 -30.42 33.20 27.57
C ALA A 230 -31.56 33.18 28.61
N ARG A 231 -31.31 33.71 29.82
CA ARG A 231 -32.34 33.81 30.86
C ARG A 231 -33.23 35.02 30.61
N PRO A 232 -34.56 34.93 30.77
CA PRO A 232 -35.42 36.11 30.72
C PRO A 232 -35.08 37.07 31.87
N ASP A 233 -35.14 38.37 31.59
CA ASP A 233 -34.93 39.46 32.56
C ASP A 233 -35.96 40.56 32.30
N PHE A 234 -36.92 40.73 33.21
CA PHE A 234 -38.01 41.68 33.03
C PHE A 234 -37.60 43.04 33.59
N VAL A 235 -37.48 44.04 32.71
CA VAL A 235 -37.20 45.43 33.08
C VAL A 235 -38.34 46.30 32.59
N ASN A 236 -39.05 46.97 33.51
CA ASN A 236 -40.23 47.80 33.21
C ASN A 236 -41.30 47.04 32.39
N ASP A 237 -41.65 45.83 32.82
CA ASP A 237 -42.59 44.91 32.14
C ASP A 237 -42.21 44.49 30.71
N LYS A 238 -41.00 44.85 30.23
CA LYS A 238 -40.46 44.37 28.96
C LYS A 238 -39.53 43.19 29.17
N LYS A 239 -39.73 42.13 28.37
CA LYS A 239 -38.95 40.89 28.44
C LYS A 239 -37.60 41.07 27.74
N ASN A 240 -36.54 41.28 28.50
CA ASN A 240 -35.16 41.23 27.99
C ASN A 240 -34.55 39.84 28.26
N TYR A 241 -33.33 39.65 27.80
CA TYR A 241 -32.55 38.44 28.01
C TYR A 241 -31.17 38.77 28.56
N VAL A 242 -30.64 37.88 29.39
CA VAL A 242 -29.24 37.92 29.82
C VAL A 242 -28.56 36.64 29.38
N LEU A 243 -27.52 36.77 28.56
CA LEU A 243 -26.81 35.66 27.98
C LEU A 243 -25.52 35.34 28.75
N ASN A 244 -25.30 34.06 29.02
CA ASN A 244 -24.09 33.54 29.66
C ASN A 244 -23.63 32.24 29.01
N GLY A 245 -22.37 32.21 28.58
CA GLY A 245 -21.73 31.04 27.97
C GLY A 245 -20.74 31.44 26.88
N GLN A 246 -20.47 30.51 25.96
CA GLN A 246 -19.46 30.69 24.91
C GLN A 246 -19.95 30.08 23.59
N LYS A 247 -19.53 30.70 22.48
CA LYS A 247 -19.54 30.10 21.14
C LYS A 247 -18.12 29.98 20.63
N THR A 248 -17.84 28.94 19.86
CA THR A 248 -16.49 28.65 19.33
C THR A 248 -16.54 28.36 17.84
N TRP A 249 -15.38 28.37 17.19
CA TRP A 249 -15.21 28.22 15.75
C TRP A 249 -16.00 29.26 14.93
N VAL A 250 -16.20 30.46 15.47
CA VAL A 250 -16.92 31.53 14.79
C VAL A 250 -16.02 32.13 13.71
N SER A 251 -16.42 31.95 12.47
CA SER A 251 -15.69 32.44 11.30
C SER A 251 -16.04 33.91 11.03
N LEU A 252 -15.03 34.77 11.02
CA LEU A 252 -15.17 36.18 10.65
C LEU A 252 -14.12 36.58 9.62
N LEU A 253 -14.53 37.40 8.66
CA LEU A 253 -13.59 38.09 7.77
C LEU A 253 -12.69 38.98 8.63
N ALA A 254 -11.40 38.68 8.63
CA ALA A 254 -10.50 39.17 9.67
C ALA A 254 -9.93 40.55 9.35
N ASN A 255 -10.28 41.51 10.22
CA ASN A 255 -9.54 42.74 10.49
C ASN A 255 -9.96 43.21 11.88
N ASP A 256 -9.01 43.37 12.81
CA ASP A 256 -9.35 43.66 14.22
C ASP A 256 -10.13 44.98 14.40
N ASN A 257 -9.98 45.91 13.45
CA ASN A 257 -10.66 47.19 13.42
C ASN A 257 -12.07 47.15 12.80
N LEU A 258 -12.50 46.00 12.27
CA LEU A 258 -13.84 45.85 11.71
C LEU A 258 -14.83 45.55 12.85
N ASP A 259 -15.89 46.35 12.93
CA ASP A 259 -17.02 46.07 13.80
C ASP A 259 -17.78 44.84 13.32
N ALA A 260 -18.56 44.20 14.19
CA ALA A 260 -19.33 43.02 13.82
C ALA A 260 -20.69 42.96 14.52
N VAL A 261 -21.61 42.22 13.90
CA VAL A 261 -22.87 41.77 14.51
C VAL A 261 -22.90 40.25 14.51
N PHE A 262 -23.22 39.66 15.65
CA PHE A 262 -23.30 38.22 15.84
C PHE A 262 -24.75 37.75 15.82
N ILE A 263 -25.02 36.71 15.04
CA ILE A 263 -26.26 35.93 15.12
C ILE A 263 -25.96 34.77 16.07
N THR A 264 -26.35 34.95 17.32
CA THR A 264 -26.00 34.04 18.41
C THR A 264 -27.17 33.14 18.74
N PHE A 265 -26.93 31.83 18.64
CA PHE A 265 -27.93 30.81 18.97
C PHE A 265 -27.81 30.41 20.45
N ALA A 266 -28.78 30.75 21.27
CA ALA A 266 -28.78 30.45 22.71
C ALA A 266 -30.06 29.71 23.11
N LYS A 267 -29.95 28.83 24.11
CA LYS A 267 -31.13 28.20 24.70
C LYS A 267 -31.79 29.17 25.67
N THR A 268 -33.07 29.38 25.46
CA THR A 268 -33.90 30.20 26.34
C THR A 268 -34.73 29.30 27.22
N GLU A 269 -34.71 29.58 28.52
CA GLU A 269 -35.62 28.97 29.48
C GLU A 269 -37.00 29.60 29.28
N ASN A 270 -37.99 28.80 28.86
CA ASN A 270 -39.36 29.26 28.78
C ASN A 270 -40.06 29.13 30.14
N ASP A 271 -41.14 29.88 30.32
CA ASP A 271 -41.95 29.91 31.55
C ASP A 271 -42.55 28.53 31.89
N ASN A 272 -42.63 27.63 30.90
CA ASN A 272 -43.11 26.24 31.03
C ASN A 272 -42.01 25.22 31.40
N GLY A 273 -40.75 25.65 31.55
CA GLY A 273 -39.60 24.78 31.82
C GLY A 273 -39.01 24.07 30.59
N GLU A 274 -39.64 24.18 29.41
CA GLU A 274 -39.08 23.66 28.15
C GLU A 274 -38.05 24.64 27.56
N ASN A 275 -36.83 24.15 27.31
CA ASN A 275 -35.78 24.95 26.69
C ASN A 275 -35.97 25.01 25.17
N SER A 276 -36.07 26.20 24.59
CA SER A 276 -36.11 26.39 23.14
C SER A 276 -34.87 27.12 22.64
N LEU A 277 -34.42 26.80 21.41
CA LEU A 277 -33.30 27.53 20.79
C LEU A 277 -33.80 28.82 20.16
N ASN A 278 -33.15 29.93 20.48
CA ASN A 278 -33.42 31.26 19.92
C ASN A 278 -32.17 31.84 19.25
N ALA A 279 -32.38 32.70 18.26
CA ALA A 279 -31.32 33.45 17.59
C ALA A 279 -31.39 34.93 18.00
N PHE A 280 -30.25 35.52 18.36
CA PHE A 280 -30.14 36.91 18.82
C PHE A 280 -29.13 37.69 17.98
N LEU A 281 -29.44 38.94 17.66
CA LEU A 281 -28.54 39.89 17.00
C LEU A 281 -27.76 40.69 18.06
N ILE A 282 -26.46 40.42 18.19
CA ILE A 282 -25.62 40.99 19.25
C ILE A 282 -24.43 41.72 18.62
N PRO A 283 -24.39 43.05 18.68
CA PRO A 283 -23.21 43.81 18.25
C PRO A 283 -21.95 43.44 19.05
N LYS A 284 -20.80 43.44 18.38
CA LYS A 284 -19.47 43.14 18.95
C LYS A 284 -19.15 43.94 20.21
N ASN A 285 -19.51 45.22 20.21
CA ASN A 285 -19.20 46.15 21.31
C ASN A 285 -20.23 46.14 22.45
N THR A 286 -21.13 45.15 22.48
CA THR A 286 -22.10 45.01 23.58
C THR A 286 -21.36 44.67 24.88
N PRO A 287 -21.62 45.36 26.00
CA PRO A 287 -20.97 45.06 27.28
C PRO A 287 -21.12 43.59 27.68
N GLY A 288 -20.00 42.96 28.06
CA GLY A 288 -19.95 41.54 28.43
C GLY A 288 -19.58 40.58 27.28
N VAL A 289 -19.48 41.06 26.04
CA VAL A 289 -18.96 40.27 24.90
C VAL A 289 -17.44 40.39 24.85
N SER A 290 -16.73 39.26 24.82
CA SER A 290 -15.29 39.22 24.50
C SER A 290 -14.99 38.25 23.38
N ILE A 291 -13.94 38.55 22.60
CA ILE A 291 -13.56 37.80 21.40
C ILE A 291 -12.12 37.35 21.57
N GLU A 292 -11.89 36.04 21.45
CA GLU A 292 -10.59 35.42 21.55
C GLU A 292 -10.27 34.70 20.25
N LYS A 293 -9.09 34.94 19.69
CA LYS A 293 -8.65 34.28 18.46
C LYS A 293 -8.11 32.88 18.80
N VAL A 294 -8.74 31.84 18.28
CA VAL A 294 -8.42 30.43 18.60
C VAL A 294 -7.44 29.85 17.59
N LEU A 295 -7.67 30.09 16.30
CA LEU A 295 -6.81 29.59 15.23
C LEU A 295 -6.42 30.73 14.29
N ASP A 296 -5.11 30.87 14.07
CA ASP A 296 -4.54 31.77 13.08
C ASP A 296 -4.25 31.01 11.79
N ASN A 297 -5.20 31.02 10.85
CA ASN A 297 -4.99 30.42 9.53
C ASN A 297 -4.04 31.26 8.65
N LYS A 298 -3.65 32.48 9.07
CA LYS A 298 -2.75 33.41 8.36
C LYS A 298 -3.11 33.70 6.90
N ASN A 299 -4.39 33.51 6.55
CA ASN A 299 -4.93 33.59 5.19
C ASN A 299 -6.19 34.48 5.11
N GLY A 300 -6.42 35.38 6.08
CA GLY A 300 -7.51 36.37 6.07
C GLY A 300 -8.83 35.91 6.71
N LEU A 301 -9.01 34.61 6.92
CA LEU A 301 -10.14 34.06 7.66
C LEU A 301 -9.66 33.54 9.02
N ASN A 302 -10.15 34.13 10.10
CA ASN A 302 -9.79 33.72 11.46
C ASN A 302 -10.98 33.06 12.14
N LEU A 303 -10.66 32.14 13.05
CA LEU A 303 -11.62 31.47 13.91
C LEU A 303 -11.56 32.06 15.31
N TYR A 304 -12.72 32.43 15.81
CA TYR A 304 -12.87 33.10 17.08
C TYR A 304 -13.73 32.30 18.06
N GLU A 305 -13.40 32.46 19.32
CA GLU A 305 -14.27 32.19 20.45
C GLU A 305 -14.93 33.48 20.88
N ILE A 306 -16.25 33.43 21.06
CA ILE A 306 -17.07 34.55 21.47
C ILE A 306 -17.65 34.21 22.84
N ASN A 307 -17.18 34.92 23.85
CA ASN A 307 -17.58 34.76 25.24
C ASN A 307 -18.68 35.77 25.58
N PHE A 308 -19.73 35.30 26.24
CA PHE A 308 -20.84 36.11 26.71
C PHE A 308 -20.90 36.03 28.23
N ARG A 309 -20.61 37.14 28.91
CA ARG A 309 -20.69 37.28 30.37
C ARG A 309 -21.71 38.34 30.75
N GLU A 310 -22.86 37.89 31.24
CA GLU A 310 -24.01 38.72 31.63
C GLU A 310 -24.43 39.72 30.54
N VAL A 311 -24.42 39.28 29.29
CA VAL A 311 -24.73 40.14 28.14
C VAL A 311 -26.22 40.42 28.09
N LYS A 312 -26.61 41.69 28.30
CA LYS A 312 -28.00 42.13 28.24
C LYS A 312 -28.43 42.34 26.79
N VAL A 313 -29.46 41.61 26.38
CA VAL A 313 -30.03 41.65 25.03
C VAL A 313 -31.51 41.97 25.12
N SER A 314 -31.94 43.03 24.45
CA SER A 314 -33.34 43.43 24.44
C SER A 314 -34.19 42.55 23.52
N GLN A 315 -35.51 42.58 23.72
CA GLN A 315 -36.44 41.76 22.93
C GLN A 315 -36.37 42.06 21.44
N GLU A 316 -36.15 43.32 21.06
CA GLU A 316 -36.06 43.73 19.66
C GLU A 316 -34.83 43.16 18.92
N ASN A 317 -33.87 42.57 19.63
CA ASN A 317 -32.72 41.89 19.04
C ASN A 317 -32.95 40.38 18.84
N LEU A 318 -34.13 39.85 19.19
CA LEU A 318 -34.53 38.49 18.83
C LEU A 318 -34.75 38.39 17.33
N LEU A 319 -34.08 37.44 16.66
CA LEU A 319 -34.23 37.18 15.23
C LEU A 319 -35.30 36.11 15.00
N GLY A 320 -36.35 36.47 14.28
CA GLY A 320 -37.52 35.62 14.10
C GLY A 320 -38.39 35.49 15.36
N ALA A 321 -39.24 34.46 15.39
CA ALA A 321 -40.13 34.19 16.52
C ALA A 321 -39.40 33.45 17.66
N ASN A 322 -39.94 33.54 18.88
CA ASN A 322 -39.45 32.75 20.02
C ASN A 322 -39.54 31.24 19.70
N GLY A 323 -38.46 30.51 19.95
CA GLY A 323 -38.25 29.10 19.64
C GLY A 323 -37.79 28.79 18.21
N ASN A 324 -37.67 29.80 17.34
CA ASN A 324 -37.40 29.57 15.92
C ASN A 324 -35.92 29.35 15.56
N GLY A 325 -35.00 29.35 16.54
CA GLY A 325 -33.57 29.27 16.28
C GLY A 325 -33.13 27.99 15.56
N PHE A 326 -33.80 26.86 15.80
CA PHE A 326 -33.47 25.59 15.14
C PHE A 326 -33.84 25.61 13.65
N GLU A 327 -35.00 26.17 13.30
CA GLU A 327 -35.42 26.31 11.91
C GLU A 327 -34.50 27.28 11.16
N ILE A 328 -34.22 28.44 11.75
CA ILE A 328 -33.33 29.46 11.16
C ILE A 328 -31.96 28.83 10.86
N SER A 329 -31.34 28.18 11.84
CA SER A 329 -30.02 27.57 11.65
C SER A 329 -30.02 26.48 10.59
N THR A 330 -30.98 25.56 10.65
CA THR A 330 -31.10 24.46 9.69
C THR A 330 -31.32 24.98 8.27
N LYS A 331 -32.23 25.95 8.10
CA LYS A 331 -32.59 26.45 6.78
C LYS A 331 -31.45 27.23 6.11
N MET A 332 -30.69 28.01 6.87
CA MET A 332 -29.52 28.72 6.35
C MET A 332 -28.40 27.74 5.95
N LEU A 333 -28.16 26.68 6.74
CA LEU A 333 -27.19 25.64 6.38
C LEU A 333 -27.61 24.86 5.13
N GLU A 334 -28.87 24.44 5.04
CA GLU A 334 -29.40 23.72 3.88
C GLU A 334 -29.22 24.52 2.58
N ASN A 335 -29.51 25.82 2.62
CA ASN A 335 -29.43 26.68 1.45
C ASN A 335 -28.00 27.07 1.05
N SER A 336 -26.98 26.85 1.89
CA SER A 336 -25.61 27.34 1.65
C SER A 336 -24.58 26.27 1.29
N ARG A 337 -24.77 25.00 1.71
CA ARG A 337 -23.77 23.92 1.54
C ARG A 337 -23.29 23.73 0.10
N HIS A 338 -24.19 23.83 -0.89
CA HIS A 338 -23.84 23.67 -2.31
C HIS A 338 -22.80 24.69 -2.80
N LEU A 339 -22.72 25.89 -2.20
CA LEU A 339 -21.76 26.93 -2.59
C LEU A 339 -20.31 26.55 -2.28
N ILE A 340 -20.07 25.62 -1.34
CA ILE A 340 -18.74 25.03 -1.13
C ILE A 340 -18.26 24.34 -2.41
N GLY A 341 -19.17 23.75 -3.19
CA GLY A 341 -18.88 23.14 -4.47
C GLY A 341 -18.29 24.13 -5.49
N ALA A 342 -18.71 25.39 -5.47
CA ALA A 342 -18.14 26.43 -6.34
C ALA A 342 -16.68 26.73 -5.98
N ILE A 343 -16.38 26.87 -4.68
CA ILE A 343 -15.00 27.07 -4.19
C ILE A 343 -14.12 25.85 -4.57
N CYS A 344 -14.61 24.63 -4.34
CA CYS A 344 -13.87 23.42 -4.70
C CYS A 344 -13.59 23.34 -6.21
N THR A 345 -14.58 23.67 -7.04
CA THR A 345 -14.47 23.65 -8.51
C THR A 345 -13.42 24.65 -8.99
N GLY A 346 -13.47 25.89 -8.50
CA GLY A 346 -12.51 26.92 -8.89
C GLY A 346 -11.08 26.59 -8.47
N LEU A 347 -10.89 26.09 -7.23
CA LEU A 347 -9.57 25.71 -6.71
C LEU A 347 -8.97 24.59 -7.57
N LEU A 348 -9.78 23.60 -7.91
CA LEU A 348 -9.34 22.51 -8.78
C LEU A 348 -9.00 23.00 -10.19
N LYS A 349 -9.80 23.90 -10.78
CA LYS A 349 -9.53 24.48 -12.11
C LYS A 349 -8.16 25.16 -12.18
N ASP A 350 -7.78 25.89 -11.15
CA ASP A 350 -6.50 26.59 -11.12
C ASP A 350 -5.33 25.62 -10.98
N LEU A 351 -5.40 24.67 -10.04
CA LEU A 351 -4.36 23.63 -9.89
C LEU A 351 -4.23 22.74 -11.14
N TYR A 352 -5.36 22.42 -11.75
CA TYR A 352 -5.42 21.54 -12.90
C TYR A 352 -4.84 22.21 -14.15
N ARG A 353 -5.05 23.52 -14.34
CA ARG A 353 -4.42 24.30 -15.42
C ARG A 353 -2.90 24.18 -15.38
N GLU A 354 -2.31 24.35 -14.21
CA GLU A 354 -0.85 24.22 -14.00
C GLU A 354 -0.36 22.80 -14.21
N THR A 355 -1.13 21.82 -13.74
CA THR A 355 -0.86 20.40 -13.92
C THR A 355 -0.81 20.03 -15.41
N ILE A 356 -1.77 20.53 -16.21
CA ILE A 356 -1.80 20.33 -17.66
C ILE A 356 -0.58 20.98 -18.31
N GLU A 357 -0.28 22.24 -17.99
CA GLU A 357 0.89 22.92 -18.53
C GLU A 357 2.19 22.16 -18.24
N PHE A 358 2.35 21.68 -17.01
CA PHE A 358 3.48 20.87 -16.61
C PHE A 358 3.55 19.57 -17.40
N ALA A 359 2.42 18.86 -17.55
CA ALA A 359 2.37 17.60 -18.29
C ALA A 359 2.68 17.76 -19.78
N ILE A 360 2.32 18.89 -20.39
CA ILE A 360 2.64 19.19 -21.79
C ILE A 360 4.13 19.55 -21.95
N LYS A 361 4.68 20.39 -21.06
CA LYS A 361 6.07 20.87 -21.15
C LYS A 361 7.10 19.80 -20.79
N THR A 362 6.73 18.82 -19.96
CA THR A 362 7.68 17.85 -19.38
C THR A 362 7.83 16.61 -20.25
N ARG A 363 9.08 16.16 -20.44
CA ARG A 363 9.40 14.88 -21.09
C ARG A 363 10.04 13.88 -20.12
N ARG A 364 9.56 12.63 -20.14
CA ARG A 364 10.07 11.49 -19.35
C ARG A 364 10.00 10.23 -20.21
N PHE A 365 10.90 9.26 -19.98
CA PHE A 365 10.94 8.00 -20.73
C PHE A 365 10.90 8.18 -22.27
N GLY A 366 11.56 9.23 -22.78
CA GLY A 366 11.60 9.54 -24.20
C GLY A 366 10.32 10.11 -24.82
N LYS A 367 9.26 10.37 -24.03
CA LYS A 367 7.98 10.95 -24.50
C LYS A 367 7.54 12.16 -23.68
N GLY A 368 6.60 12.95 -24.20
CA GLY A 368 5.88 13.93 -23.39
C GLY A 368 5.09 13.25 -22.28
N LEU A 369 5.02 13.86 -21.09
CA LEU A 369 4.26 13.30 -19.97
C LEU A 369 2.77 13.16 -20.34
N SER A 370 2.23 14.11 -21.11
CA SER A 370 0.88 14.08 -21.69
C SER A 370 0.59 12.91 -22.64
N GLU A 371 1.62 12.20 -23.13
CA GLU A 371 1.45 11.03 -24.01
C GLU A 371 1.31 9.72 -23.23
N LEU A 372 1.72 9.69 -21.96
CA LEU A 372 1.73 8.48 -21.15
C LEU A 372 0.30 8.06 -20.77
N PRO A 373 -0.08 6.77 -20.94
CA PRO A 373 -1.45 6.31 -20.64
C PRO A 373 -1.91 6.58 -19.21
N LEU A 374 -1.06 6.37 -18.20
CA LEU A 374 -1.40 6.62 -16.79
C LEU A 374 -1.66 8.11 -16.49
N VAL A 375 -0.99 9.01 -17.22
CA VAL A 375 -1.20 10.45 -17.09
C VAL A 375 -2.53 10.82 -17.76
N LYS A 376 -2.82 10.28 -18.95
CA LYS A 376 -4.10 10.48 -19.63
C LYS A 376 -5.29 9.99 -18.80
N ASP A 377 -5.15 8.84 -18.17
CA ASP A 377 -6.16 8.27 -17.26
C ASP A 377 -6.47 9.24 -16.11
N ARG A 378 -5.44 9.69 -15.39
CA ARG A 378 -5.59 10.66 -14.29
C ARG A 378 -6.17 12.00 -14.74
N ILE A 379 -5.72 12.52 -15.88
CA ILE A 379 -6.27 13.76 -16.46
C ILE A 379 -7.75 13.58 -16.81
N ALA A 380 -8.14 12.45 -17.40
CA ALA A 380 -9.53 12.14 -17.70
C ALA A 380 -10.38 12.01 -16.43
N THR A 381 -9.86 11.39 -15.36
CA THR A 381 -10.53 11.34 -14.05
C THR A 381 -10.71 12.74 -13.47
N ILE A 382 -9.67 13.58 -13.46
CA ILE A 382 -9.78 14.95 -12.94
C ILE A 382 -10.82 15.75 -13.73
N GLU A 383 -10.77 15.72 -15.06
CA GLU A 383 -11.73 16.40 -15.94
C GLU A 383 -13.17 15.95 -15.65
N GLN A 384 -13.38 14.64 -15.54
CA GLN A 384 -14.66 14.03 -15.26
C GLN A 384 -15.22 14.49 -13.90
N LYS A 385 -14.40 14.43 -12.84
CA LYS A 385 -14.81 14.88 -11.51
C LYS A 385 -15.10 16.37 -11.50
N LEU A 386 -14.24 17.18 -12.12
CA LEU A 386 -14.41 18.62 -12.21
C LEU A 386 -15.72 19.00 -12.92
N TYR A 387 -16.01 18.37 -14.07
CA TYR A 387 -17.27 18.56 -14.78
C TYR A 387 -18.48 18.19 -13.92
N THR A 388 -18.37 17.11 -13.15
CA THR A 388 -19.43 16.64 -12.25
C THR A 388 -19.66 17.61 -11.08
N MET A 389 -18.58 18.06 -10.43
CA MET A 389 -18.63 19.02 -9.33
C MET A 389 -19.33 20.32 -9.74
N GLU A 390 -18.94 20.86 -10.89
CA GLU A 390 -19.56 22.06 -11.46
C GLU A 390 -21.04 21.81 -11.78
N SER A 391 -21.36 20.68 -12.42
CA SER A 391 -22.74 20.35 -12.79
C SER A 391 -23.66 20.20 -11.58
N MET A 392 -23.21 19.56 -10.50
CA MET A 392 -23.99 19.41 -9.25
C MET A 392 -24.19 20.76 -8.55
N THR A 393 -23.13 21.57 -8.49
CA THR A 393 -23.16 22.90 -7.87
C THR A 393 -24.17 23.81 -8.55
N PHE A 394 -24.06 23.94 -9.87
CA PHE A 394 -24.92 24.84 -10.65
C PHE A 394 -26.34 24.31 -10.83
N LEU A 395 -26.55 22.99 -10.91
CA LEU A 395 -27.91 22.43 -10.87
C LEU A 395 -28.60 22.78 -9.54
N THR A 396 -27.91 22.58 -8.42
CA THR A 396 -28.45 22.87 -7.08
C THR A 396 -28.72 24.37 -6.91
N ALA A 397 -27.81 25.24 -7.36
CA ALA A 397 -28.02 26.68 -7.36
C ALA A 397 -29.24 27.09 -8.20
N GLY A 398 -29.43 26.52 -9.39
CA GLY A 398 -30.61 26.83 -10.20
C GLY A 398 -31.93 26.33 -9.60
N ILE A 399 -31.90 25.24 -8.83
CA ILE A 399 -33.06 24.81 -8.04
C ILE A 399 -33.35 25.84 -6.93
N CYS A 400 -32.32 26.40 -6.29
CA CYS A 400 -32.53 27.48 -5.31
C CYS A 400 -33.25 28.67 -5.95
N ASP A 401 -32.83 29.05 -7.16
CA ASP A 401 -33.32 30.27 -7.81
C ASP A 401 -34.71 30.10 -8.42
N SER A 402 -35.10 28.88 -8.76
CA SER A 402 -36.39 28.59 -9.39
C SER A 402 -37.60 28.66 -8.44
N TYR A 403 -37.38 28.67 -7.12
CA TYR A 403 -38.46 28.58 -6.11
C TYR A 403 -38.28 29.60 -4.99
N GLN A 404 -39.37 30.02 -4.36
CA GLN A 404 -39.29 30.97 -3.22
C GLN A 404 -38.77 30.32 -1.94
N MET A 405 -39.22 29.10 -1.64
CA MET A 405 -38.79 28.32 -0.46
C MET A 405 -38.42 26.88 -0.88
N PRO A 406 -37.29 26.70 -1.56
CA PRO A 406 -36.87 25.39 -2.07
C PRO A 406 -36.52 24.42 -0.93
N ASP A 407 -36.97 23.17 -1.00
CA ASP A 407 -36.49 22.04 -0.21
C ASP A 407 -35.35 21.36 -1.00
N ILE A 408 -34.11 21.72 -0.64
CA ILE A 408 -32.87 21.29 -1.29
C ILE A 408 -31.85 20.74 -0.29
N GLY A 409 -32.24 20.56 0.98
CA GLY A 409 -31.28 20.25 2.04
C GLY A 409 -30.46 18.98 1.77
N SER A 410 -31.08 17.98 1.12
CA SER A 410 -30.41 16.74 0.74
C SER A 410 -29.51 16.92 -0.49
N GLU A 411 -29.99 17.55 -1.54
CA GLU A 411 -29.25 17.85 -2.78
C GLU A 411 -28.01 18.71 -2.49
N SER A 412 -28.16 19.72 -1.65
CA SER A 412 -27.10 20.62 -1.19
C SER A 412 -26.05 19.89 -0.33
N ALA A 413 -26.49 19.00 0.56
CA ALA A 413 -25.59 18.15 1.35
C ALA A 413 -24.78 17.18 0.47
N LEU A 414 -25.44 16.47 -0.46
CA LEU A 414 -24.78 15.55 -1.39
C LEU A 414 -23.77 16.26 -2.30
N THR A 415 -24.12 17.46 -2.77
CA THR A 415 -23.21 18.30 -3.56
C THR A 415 -21.95 18.65 -2.77
N LYS A 416 -22.10 19.05 -1.50
CA LYS A 416 -20.94 19.36 -0.66
C LYS A 416 -20.06 18.14 -0.41
N ILE A 417 -20.67 16.99 -0.10
CA ILE A 417 -19.91 15.73 0.11
C ILE A 417 -19.12 15.39 -1.14
N TYR A 418 -19.79 15.30 -2.30
CA TYR A 418 -19.16 14.94 -3.57
C TYR A 418 -18.02 15.89 -3.94
N CYS A 419 -18.25 17.20 -3.86
CA CYS A 419 -17.26 18.21 -4.25
C CYS A 419 -16.04 18.22 -3.33
N THR A 420 -16.22 18.07 -2.02
CA THR A 420 -15.08 18.08 -1.07
C THR A 420 -14.23 16.81 -1.15
N GLU A 421 -14.84 15.65 -1.36
CA GLU A 421 -14.12 14.38 -1.52
C GLU A 421 -13.42 14.30 -2.87
N SER A 422 -14.12 14.68 -3.94
CA SER A 422 -13.53 14.75 -5.30
C SER A 422 -12.37 15.74 -5.36
N LEU A 423 -12.46 16.88 -4.66
CA LEU A 423 -11.35 17.83 -4.58
C LEU A 423 -10.10 17.19 -3.98
N LYS A 424 -10.23 16.46 -2.87
CA LYS A 424 -9.11 15.82 -2.19
C LYS A 424 -8.44 14.76 -3.07
N GLU A 425 -9.24 13.95 -3.76
CA GLU A 425 -8.77 12.95 -4.71
C GLU A 425 -8.03 13.60 -5.89
N CYS A 426 -8.65 14.59 -6.54
CA CYS A 426 -8.06 15.27 -7.69
C CYS A 426 -6.78 16.04 -7.34
N ILE A 427 -6.69 16.67 -6.17
CA ILE A 427 -5.44 17.28 -5.69
C ILE A 427 -4.33 16.23 -5.62
N SER A 428 -4.60 15.03 -5.08
CA SER A 428 -3.63 13.95 -5.05
C SER A 428 -3.17 13.55 -6.45
N HIS A 429 -4.09 13.44 -7.41
CA HIS A 429 -3.74 13.13 -8.80
C HIS A 429 -2.87 14.22 -9.45
N CYS A 430 -3.21 15.49 -9.23
CA CYS A 430 -2.40 16.63 -9.71
C CYS A 430 -0.98 16.56 -9.12
N LEU A 431 -0.86 16.34 -7.81
CA LEU A 431 0.43 16.25 -7.12
C LEU A 431 1.27 15.07 -7.61
N ASP A 432 0.66 13.91 -7.85
CA ASP A 432 1.38 12.76 -8.37
C ASP A 432 1.89 12.97 -9.81
N ILE A 433 1.14 13.71 -10.64
CA ILE A 433 1.58 14.08 -12.00
C ILE A 433 2.77 15.04 -11.92
N MET A 434 2.71 16.04 -11.05
CA MET A 434 3.74 17.06 -10.88
C MET A 434 5.00 16.56 -10.13
N ALA A 435 4.83 15.57 -9.26
CA ALA A 435 5.85 15.02 -8.36
C ALA A 435 6.51 16.06 -7.42
N MET A 436 7.40 15.60 -6.53
CA MET A 436 8.06 16.44 -5.51
C MET A 436 8.87 17.62 -6.08
N GLY A 437 9.34 17.52 -7.33
CA GLY A 437 10.20 18.52 -7.97
C GLY A 437 9.49 19.86 -8.25
N GLN A 438 8.19 19.82 -8.56
CA GLN A 438 7.38 21.02 -8.80
C GLN A 438 6.74 21.57 -7.52
N PHE A 439 6.69 20.80 -6.42
CA PHE A 439 6.13 21.30 -5.17
C PHE A 439 6.86 22.55 -4.65
N LYS A 440 8.17 22.65 -4.93
CA LYS A 440 8.99 23.84 -4.61
C LYS A 440 8.76 25.03 -5.55
N THR A 441 8.23 24.79 -6.75
CA THR A 441 7.95 25.83 -7.77
C THR A 441 6.49 26.28 -7.76
N LEU A 442 5.58 25.54 -7.11
CA LEU A 442 4.27 26.04 -6.74
C LEU A 442 4.44 27.32 -5.93
N ASP A 443 3.69 28.37 -6.28
CA ASP A 443 3.75 29.63 -5.57
C ASP A 443 3.46 29.41 -4.08
N LYS A 444 4.06 30.23 -3.21
CA LYS A 444 3.78 30.22 -1.75
C LYS A 444 2.27 30.24 -1.45
N ILE A 445 1.52 30.79 -2.39
CA ILE A 445 0.07 30.91 -2.45
C ILE A 445 -0.59 29.52 -2.59
N GLN A 446 -0.14 28.68 -3.51
CA GLN A 446 -0.65 27.32 -3.74
C GLN A 446 -0.26 26.33 -2.63
N GLN A 447 0.95 26.47 -2.09
CA GLN A 447 1.37 25.70 -0.91
C GLN A 447 0.49 26.01 0.31
N LYS A 448 -0.02 27.24 0.43
CA LYS A 448 -0.95 27.66 1.48
C LYS A 448 -2.38 27.20 1.24
N TYR A 449 -2.86 27.10 0.00
CA TYR A 449 -4.20 26.58 -0.29
C TYR A 449 -4.38 25.12 0.08
N LEU A 450 -3.32 24.31 0.00
CA LEU A 450 -3.35 22.94 0.52
C LEU A 450 -3.59 22.89 2.04
N SER A 451 -3.22 23.95 2.79
CA SER A 451 -3.56 24.08 4.21
C SER A 451 -5.04 24.42 4.43
N ASP A 452 -5.63 25.25 3.56
CA ASP A 452 -7.03 25.71 3.68
C ASP A 452 -8.05 24.63 3.28
N VAL A 453 -7.66 23.67 2.43
CA VAL A 453 -8.52 22.55 1.99
C VAL A 453 -9.05 21.75 3.18
N ASN A 454 -8.24 21.52 4.22
CA ASN A 454 -8.68 20.77 5.41
C ASN A 454 -9.79 21.50 6.19
N TYR A 455 -9.72 22.83 6.24
CA TYR A 455 -10.77 23.63 6.85
C TYR A 455 -12.04 23.63 5.97
N LEU A 456 -11.88 23.80 4.65
CA LEU A 456 -12.98 23.75 3.69
C LEU A 456 -13.76 22.43 3.74
N ILE A 457 -13.06 21.29 3.85
CA ILE A 457 -13.69 19.96 3.92
C ILE A 457 -14.62 19.83 5.14
N ASN A 458 -14.29 20.47 6.26
CA ASN A 458 -15.06 20.35 7.50
C ASN A 458 -16.07 21.49 7.73
N ALA A 459 -16.05 22.52 6.89
CA ALA A 459 -17.01 23.62 6.95
C ALA A 459 -18.45 23.15 6.66
N LEU A 460 -19.44 23.82 7.27
CA LEU A 460 -20.87 23.56 7.09
C LEU A 460 -21.27 22.08 7.33
N ASN A 461 -20.74 21.51 8.43
CA ASN A 461 -20.83 20.12 8.88
C ASN A 461 -19.86 19.15 8.20
N THR A 462 -19.43 18.12 8.93
CA THR A 462 -18.61 17.02 8.41
C THR A 462 -19.41 16.18 7.42
N ASN A 463 -18.73 15.54 6.47
CA ASN A 463 -19.39 14.73 5.44
C ASN A 463 -20.18 13.55 6.03
N ASP A 464 -19.70 12.95 7.12
CA ASP A 464 -20.36 11.81 7.77
C ASP A 464 -21.72 12.22 8.38
N VAL A 465 -21.78 13.37 9.05
CA VAL A 465 -23.04 13.91 9.59
C VAL A 465 -24.02 14.21 8.45
N LEU A 466 -23.53 14.72 7.32
CA LEU A 466 -24.36 14.99 6.15
C LEU A 466 -24.90 13.71 5.50
N ARG A 467 -24.11 12.63 5.45
CA ARG A 467 -24.59 11.30 5.01
C ARG A 467 -25.74 10.81 5.87
N LEU A 468 -25.58 10.86 7.20
CA LEU A 468 -26.62 10.48 8.14
C LEU A 468 -27.87 11.35 8.00
N TYR A 469 -27.69 12.67 7.84
CA TYR A 469 -28.78 13.62 7.62
C TYR A 469 -29.59 13.30 6.35
N VAL A 470 -28.93 13.03 5.22
CA VAL A 470 -29.61 12.70 3.95
C VAL A 470 -30.43 11.42 4.11
N SER A 471 -29.82 10.35 4.59
CA SER A 471 -30.49 9.05 4.71
C SER A 471 -31.62 9.06 5.73
N THR A 472 -31.43 9.72 6.89
CA THR A 472 -32.47 9.80 7.92
C THR A 472 -33.67 10.59 7.41
N ASN A 473 -33.47 11.76 6.79
CA ASN A 473 -34.56 12.55 6.25
C ASN A 473 -35.32 11.82 5.13
N GLY A 474 -34.61 11.09 4.28
CA GLY A 474 -35.22 10.26 3.24
C GLY A 474 -36.03 9.10 3.80
N LEU A 475 -35.45 8.34 4.74
CA LEU A 475 -36.09 7.17 5.34
C LEU A 475 -37.26 7.50 6.23
N VAL A 476 -37.25 8.62 6.96
CA VAL A 476 -38.42 9.06 7.75
C VAL A 476 -39.64 9.24 6.84
N LEU A 477 -39.47 9.89 5.68
CA LEU A 477 -40.54 10.10 4.71
C LEU A 477 -40.97 8.78 4.05
N ALA A 478 -40.02 7.94 3.64
CA ALA A 478 -40.31 6.64 3.05
C ALA A 478 -40.98 5.67 4.05
N GLY A 479 -40.62 5.74 5.33
CA GLY A 479 -41.18 4.90 6.39
C GLY A 479 -42.65 5.18 6.67
N VAL A 480 -43.08 6.45 6.55
CA VAL A 480 -44.50 6.83 6.59
C VAL A 480 -45.27 6.21 5.42
N GLU A 481 -44.65 6.18 4.23
CA GLU A 481 -45.29 5.71 3.00
C GLU A 481 -45.34 4.18 2.91
N PHE A 482 -44.27 3.48 3.31
CA PHE A 482 -44.15 2.03 3.22
C PHE A 482 -44.46 1.29 4.52
N GLY A 483 -44.86 1.98 5.60
CA GLY A 483 -45.00 1.40 6.93
C GLY A 483 -45.90 0.15 6.99
N GLU A 484 -47.02 0.15 6.27
CA GLU A 484 -47.90 -1.03 6.18
C GLU A 484 -47.27 -2.19 5.40
N GLU A 485 -46.64 -1.89 4.25
CA GLU A 485 -45.94 -2.87 3.42
C GLU A 485 -44.83 -3.54 4.25
N LEU A 486 -44.00 -2.74 4.92
CA LEU A 486 -42.90 -3.20 5.76
C LEU A 486 -43.41 -4.10 6.90
N THR A 487 -44.53 -3.73 7.54
CA THR A 487 -45.14 -4.54 8.60
C THR A 487 -45.63 -5.90 8.08
N LYS A 488 -46.18 -5.95 6.87
CA LYS A 488 -46.61 -7.20 6.23
C LYS A 488 -45.42 -8.08 5.83
N VAL A 489 -44.36 -7.48 5.26
CA VAL A 489 -43.13 -8.21 4.84
C VAL A 489 -42.37 -8.79 6.04
N ARG A 490 -42.25 -8.06 7.15
CA ARG A 490 -41.55 -8.53 8.36
C ARG A 490 -42.29 -9.65 9.10
N ASN A 491 -43.57 -9.90 8.79
CA ASN A 491 -44.40 -10.94 9.41
C ASN A 491 -44.82 -12.01 8.38
N PRO A 492 -43.85 -12.79 7.85
CA PRO A 492 -44.08 -13.70 6.73
C PRO A 492 -45.12 -14.78 6.99
N LEU A 493 -45.15 -15.31 8.21
CA LEU A 493 -46.09 -16.35 8.62
C LEU A 493 -47.53 -15.84 8.71
N LYS A 494 -47.73 -14.53 8.93
CA LYS A 494 -49.07 -13.91 9.06
C LYS A 494 -49.66 -13.49 7.71
N TYR A 495 -48.82 -13.20 6.71
CA TYR A 495 -49.24 -12.71 5.39
C TYR A 495 -48.56 -13.45 4.22
N PRO A 496 -48.70 -14.78 4.11
CA PRO A 496 -47.98 -15.57 3.09
C PRO A 496 -48.35 -15.19 1.65
N GLY A 497 -49.63 -14.88 1.38
CA GLY A 497 -50.08 -14.43 0.06
C GLY A 497 -49.49 -13.08 -0.36
N PHE A 498 -49.26 -12.18 0.59
CA PHE A 498 -48.60 -10.89 0.33
C PHE A 498 -47.14 -11.08 -0.05
N ILE A 499 -46.43 -12.00 0.62
CA ILE A 499 -45.03 -12.30 0.32
C ILE A 499 -44.88 -12.93 -1.06
N LEU A 500 -45.73 -13.88 -1.44
CA LEU A 500 -45.71 -14.46 -2.79
C LEU A 500 -45.90 -13.38 -3.86
N LYS A 501 -46.84 -12.45 -3.63
CA LYS A 501 -47.05 -11.28 -4.50
C LYS A 501 -45.80 -10.38 -4.55
N GLN A 502 -45.18 -10.11 -3.42
CA GLN A 502 -44.00 -9.27 -3.33
C GLN A 502 -42.77 -9.89 -4.02
N ILE A 503 -42.59 -11.21 -3.90
CA ILE A 503 -41.54 -11.95 -4.60
C ILE A 503 -41.74 -11.81 -6.12
N PHE A 504 -42.97 -11.94 -6.61
CA PHE A 504 -43.28 -11.79 -8.03
C PHE A 504 -43.02 -10.36 -8.54
N ILE A 505 -43.42 -9.34 -7.76
CA ILE A 505 -43.15 -7.93 -8.05
C ILE A 505 -41.64 -7.67 -8.09
N ASN A 506 -40.90 -8.11 -7.07
CA ASN A 506 -39.45 -7.97 -7.00
C ASN A 506 -38.75 -8.66 -8.16
N HIS A 507 -39.17 -9.88 -8.53
CA HIS A 507 -38.62 -10.59 -9.68
C HIS A 507 -38.85 -9.83 -11.00
N LYS A 508 -40.04 -9.23 -11.18
CA LYS A 508 -40.33 -8.36 -12.34
C LYS A 508 -39.48 -7.09 -12.33
N LEU A 509 -39.28 -6.49 -11.16
CA LEU A 509 -38.47 -5.29 -10.96
C LEU A 509 -36.99 -5.55 -11.27
N VAL A 510 -36.40 -6.62 -10.72
CA VAL A 510 -35.03 -7.05 -11.02
C VAL A 510 -34.86 -7.35 -12.50
N ARG A 511 -35.84 -8.03 -13.12
CA ARG A 511 -35.81 -8.32 -14.56
C ARG A 511 -35.92 -7.06 -15.43
N SER A 512 -36.65 -6.04 -14.97
CA SER A 512 -36.72 -4.74 -15.68
C SER A 512 -35.42 -3.95 -15.54
N ALA A 513 -34.85 -3.91 -14.34
CA ALA A 513 -33.61 -3.21 -14.02
C ALA A 513 -32.35 -3.86 -14.61
N THR A 514 -32.41 -5.12 -15.04
CA THR A 514 -31.28 -5.81 -15.68
C THR A 514 -31.29 -5.69 -17.21
N LYS A 515 -32.31 -5.06 -17.81
CA LYS A 515 -32.32 -4.76 -19.24
C LYS A 515 -31.31 -3.66 -19.58
N LYS A 516 -30.73 -3.74 -20.79
CA LYS A 516 -29.83 -2.70 -21.32
C LYS A 516 -30.48 -1.31 -21.37
N ILE A 517 -31.79 -1.25 -21.63
CA ILE A 517 -32.61 -0.05 -21.47
C ILE A 517 -33.73 -0.44 -20.49
N PRO A 518 -33.68 0.04 -19.25
CA PRO A 518 -34.76 -0.17 -18.30
C PRO A 518 -36.03 0.56 -18.74
N GLU A 519 -37.19 0.02 -18.38
CA GLU A 519 -38.53 0.52 -18.76
C GLU A 519 -39.38 0.76 -17.51
N TYR A 520 -38.76 1.20 -16.42
CA TYR A 520 -39.43 1.46 -15.14
C TYR A 520 -39.84 2.93 -15.03
N PHE A 521 -38.90 3.84 -15.25
CA PHE A 521 -39.11 5.29 -15.21
C PHE A 521 -39.10 5.94 -16.60
N TYR A 522 -38.63 5.23 -17.64
CA TYR A 522 -38.55 5.76 -19.02
C TYR A 522 -37.71 7.04 -19.14
N LEU A 523 -36.60 7.12 -18.39
CA LEU A 523 -35.80 8.36 -18.29
C LEU A 523 -35.19 8.81 -19.63
N TRP A 524 -35.03 7.88 -20.56
CA TRP A 524 -34.52 8.14 -21.90
C TRP A 524 -35.42 9.06 -22.75
N GLU A 525 -36.69 9.27 -22.38
CA GLU A 525 -37.58 10.23 -23.05
C GLU A 525 -37.28 11.69 -22.67
N HIS A 526 -36.54 11.91 -21.58
CA HIS A 526 -36.27 13.24 -21.01
C HIS A 526 -34.86 13.75 -21.27
N VAL A 527 -34.03 12.99 -22.00
CA VAL A 527 -32.66 13.37 -22.37
C VAL A 527 -32.45 13.23 -23.88
N HIS A 528 -31.41 13.87 -24.40
CA HIS A 528 -31.04 13.72 -25.81
C HIS A 528 -30.80 12.24 -26.18
N PRO A 529 -31.26 11.74 -27.36
CA PRO A 529 -31.14 10.33 -27.74
C PRO A 529 -29.72 9.74 -27.69
N SER A 530 -28.68 10.58 -27.87
CA SER A 530 -27.27 10.16 -27.74
C SER A 530 -26.91 9.69 -26.32
N LEU A 531 -27.67 10.09 -25.30
CA LEU A 531 -27.47 9.71 -23.89
C LEU A 531 -28.31 8.51 -23.46
N LYS A 532 -28.94 7.79 -24.40
CA LYS A 532 -29.84 6.67 -24.11
C LYS A 532 -29.18 5.54 -23.30
N GLU A 533 -27.90 5.27 -23.51
CA GLU A 533 -27.17 4.26 -22.74
C GLU A 533 -26.79 4.77 -21.33
N PRO A 534 -26.12 5.93 -21.17
CA PRO A 534 -25.88 6.54 -19.85
C PRO A 534 -27.12 6.69 -18.97
N VAL A 535 -28.23 7.17 -19.53
CA VAL A 535 -29.48 7.35 -18.77
C VAL A 535 -30.11 6.01 -18.38
N GLY A 536 -29.86 4.95 -19.16
CA GLY A 536 -30.20 3.59 -18.79
C GLY A 536 -29.50 3.18 -17.49
N LEU A 537 -28.20 3.47 -17.34
CA LEU A 537 -27.45 3.19 -16.10
C LEU A 537 -28.03 3.96 -14.91
N LEU A 538 -28.41 5.23 -15.10
CA LEU A 538 -29.07 6.04 -14.06
C LEU A 538 -30.38 5.39 -13.60
N GLU A 539 -31.19 4.90 -14.54
CA GLU A 539 -32.45 4.23 -14.23
C GLU A 539 -32.22 2.93 -13.45
N GLN A 540 -31.23 2.11 -13.84
CA GLN A 540 -30.85 0.91 -13.08
C GLN A 540 -30.40 1.25 -11.66
N SER A 541 -29.57 2.27 -11.51
CA SER A 541 -29.06 2.76 -10.23
C SER A 541 -30.19 3.24 -9.31
N ALA A 542 -31.15 4.00 -9.84
CA ALA A 542 -32.32 4.45 -9.08
C ALA A 542 -33.17 3.28 -8.56
N VAL A 543 -33.37 2.25 -9.39
CA VAL A 543 -34.11 1.04 -8.98
C VAL A 543 -33.34 0.25 -7.91
N LYS A 544 -32.03 0.06 -8.07
CA LYS A 544 -31.18 -0.61 -7.08
C LYS A 544 -31.19 0.14 -5.75
N PHE A 545 -31.11 1.47 -5.77
CA PHE A 545 -31.25 2.27 -4.57
C PHE A 545 -32.59 2.06 -3.86
N MET A 546 -33.71 2.07 -4.59
CA MET A 546 -35.02 1.79 -4.01
C MET A 546 -35.06 0.41 -3.32
N MET A 547 -34.46 -0.62 -3.93
CA MET A 547 -34.35 -1.95 -3.34
C MET A 547 -33.49 -1.95 -2.08
N ALA A 548 -32.33 -1.27 -2.10
CA ALA A 548 -31.45 -1.14 -0.94
C ALA A 548 -32.14 -0.44 0.23
N ALA A 549 -32.81 0.69 -0.03
CA ALA A 549 -33.53 1.45 0.99
C ALA A 549 -34.64 0.61 1.65
N LYS A 550 -35.44 -0.12 0.83
CA LYS A 550 -36.44 -1.06 1.35
C LYS A 550 -35.80 -2.19 2.14
N SER A 551 -34.72 -2.79 1.66
CA SER A 551 -34.00 -3.86 2.35
C SER A 551 -33.47 -3.40 3.72
N ALA A 552 -32.87 -2.23 3.78
CA ALA A 552 -32.37 -1.64 5.01
C ALA A 552 -33.50 -1.43 6.04
N MET A 553 -34.65 -0.89 5.63
CA MET A 553 -35.83 -0.76 6.49
C MET A 553 -36.40 -2.12 6.94
N ILE A 554 -36.44 -3.12 6.05
CA ILE A 554 -36.92 -4.46 6.39
C ILE A 554 -35.99 -5.11 7.43
N ASN A 555 -34.69 -4.97 7.27
CA ASN A 555 -33.69 -5.61 8.13
C ASN A 555 -33.63 -4.94 9.51
N HIS A 556 -33.45 -3.62 9.57
CA HIS A 556 -33.21 -2.90 10.83
C HIS A 556 -34.48 -2.36 11.49
N GLY A 557 -35.55 -2.11 10.72
CA GLY A 557 -36.80 -1.59 11.26
C GLY A 557 -36.63 -0.19 11.84
N ARG A 558 -37.08 0.04 13.08
CA ARG A 558 -36.95 1.36 13.74
C ARG A 558 -35.51 1.68 14.14
N GLU A 559 -34.68 0.66 14.37
CA GLU A 559 -33.28 0.79 14.77
C GLU A 559 -32.36 1.23 13.60
N ILE A 560 -32.91 1.40 12.39
CA ILE A 560 -32.14 1.88 11.23
C ILE A 560 -31.50 3.25 11.49
N VAL A 561 -32.12 4.08 12.33
CA VAL A 561 -31.62 5.42 12.69
C VAL A 561 -30.28 5.34 13.44
N GLU A 562 -30.05 4.25 14.18
CA GLU A 562 -28.80 4.00 14.91
C GLU A 562 -27.77 3.25 14.06
N SER A 563 -28.20 2.68 12.93
CA SER A 563 -27.37 1.86 12.04
C SER A 563 -26.61 2.75 11.03
N GLN A 564 -25.52 3.38 11.50
CA GLN A 564 -24.79 4.39 10.73
C GLN A 564 -24.18 3.87 9.40
N VAL A 565 -23.70 2.63 9.35
CA VAL A 565 -23.05 2.08 8.13
C VAL A 565 -24.04 1.94 6.97
N PRO A 566 -25.20 1.26 7.12
CA PRO A 566 -26.24 1.26 6.09
C PRO A 566 -26.72 2.66 5.69
N LEU A 567 -26.87 3.57 6.66
CA LEU A 567 -27.27 4.96 6.37
C LEU A 567 -26.22 5.67 5.50
N ALA A 568 -24.93 5.52 5.80
CA ALA A 568 -23.86 6.10 5.00
C ALA A 568 -23.86 5.54 3.57
N MET A 569 -24.01 4.22 3.41
CA MET A 569 -24.06 3.58 2.09
C MET A 569 -25.25 4.04 1.26
N LEU A 570 -26.43 4.21 1.87
CA LEU A 570 -27.61 4.76 1.18
C LEU A 570 -27.37 6.20 0.72
N ALA A 571 -26.72 7.03 1.53
CA ALA A 571 -26.37 8.39 1.16
C ALA A 571 -25.38 8.44 0.00
N ASP A 572 -24.36 7.57 0.00
CA ASP A 572 -23.41 7.46 -1.11
C ASP A 572 -24.09 7.02 -2.40
N MET A 573 -25.04 6.07 -2.34
CA MET A 573 -25.86 5.71 -3.50
C MET A 573 -26.66 6.92 -4.04
N CYS A 574 -27.31 7.69 -3.16
CA CYS A 574 -27.99 8.93 -3.54
C CYS A 574 -27.05 9.96 -4.16
N MET A 575 -25.86 10.13 -3.60
CA MET A 575 -24.82 11.05 -4.08
C MET A 575 -24.49 10.75 -5.54
N HIS A 576 -24.20 9.48 -5.83
CA HIS A 576 -23.87 9.03 -7.18
C HIS A 576 -25.05 9.15 -8.15
N ILE A 577 -26.28 8.84 -7.73
CA ILE A 577 -27.48 9.05 -8.56
C ILE A 577 -27.68 10.53 -8.89
N TYR A 578 -27.49 11.42 -7.92
CA TYR A 578 -27.61 12.86 -8.14
C TYR A 578 -26.50 13.37 -9.07
N ALA A 579 -25.26 12.91 -8.89
CA ALA A 579 -24.14 13.23 -9.77
C ALA A 579 -24.39 12.78 -11.22
N MET A 580 -24.91 11.57 -11.42
CA MET A 580 -25.35 11.05 -12.72
C MET A 580 -26.45 11.93 -13.33
N ASN A 581 -27.48 12.29 -12.55
CA ASN A 581 -28.54 13.18 -13.00
C ASN A 581 -27.99 14.54 -13.46
N SER A 582 -27.10 15.16 -12.67
CA SER A 582 -26.53 16.48 -12.98
C SER A 582 -25.73 16.51 -14.28
N VAL A 583 -24.86 15.53 -14.51
CA VAL A 583 -24.05 15.48 -15.75
C VAL A 583 -24.91 15.15 -16.97
N LEU A 584 -25.93 14.30 -16.83
CA LEU A 584 -26.84 13.98 -17.92
C LEU A 584 -27.71 15.17 -18.30
N ALA A 585 -28.24 15.90 -17.31
CA ALA A 585 -29.00 17.13 -17.53
C ALA A 585 -28.15 18.15 -18.30
N ARG A 586 -26.91 18.39 -17.85
CA ARG A 586 -26.00 19.36 -18.47
C ARG A 586 -25.58 18.95 -19.88
N ALA A 587 -25.14 17.70 -20.08
CA ALA A 587 -24.68 17.22 -21.37
C ALA A 587 -25.83 17.15 -22.40
N SER A 588 -27.04 16.75 -21.95
CA SER A 588 -28.25 16.76 -22.78
C SER A 588 -28.56 18.17 -23.28
N ARG A 589 -28.51 19.15 -22.37
CA ARG A 589 -28.71 20.57 -22.69
C ARG A 589 -27.63 21.08 -23.65
N SER A 590 -26.35 20.88 -23.32
CA SER A 590 -25.21 21.33 -24.13
C SER A 590 -25.27 20.83 -25.58
N TYR A 591 -25.59 19.54 -25.76
CA TYR A 591 -25.73 18.96 -27.09
C TYR A 591 -26.97 19.48 -27.84
N SER A 592 -28.11 19.62 -27.14
CA SER A 592 -29.37 20.06 -27.76
C SER A 592 -29.31 21.48 -28.29
N ILE A 593 -28.58 22.38 -27.62
CA ILE A 593 -28.40 23.77 -28.09
C ILE A 593 -27.17 23.95 -28.99
N GLY A 594 -26.37 22.91 -29.19
CA GLY A 594 -25.21 22.93 -30.09
C GLY A 594 -23.98 23.67 -29.55
N LEU A 595 -23.68 23.57 -28.25
CA LEU A 595 -22.46 24.20 -27.71
C LEU A 595 -21.18 23.56 -28.28
N PRO A 596 -20.09 24.34 -28.38
CA PRO A 596 -18.76 23.81 -28.68
C PRO A 596 -18.36 22.72 -27.69
N ASN A 597 -17.67 21.68 -28.19
CA ASN A 597 -17.22 20.54 -27.38
C ASN A 597 -18.33 19.73 -26.68
N SER A 598 -19.60 19.89 -27.06
CA SER A 598 -20.71 19.08 -26.51
C SER A 598 -20.51 17.57 -26.63
N GLN A 599 -19.77 17.10 -27.64
CA GLN A 599 -19.36 15.68 -27.75
C GLN A 599 -18.44 15.22 -26.60
N HIS A 600 -17.55 16.11 -26.14
CA HIS A 600 -16.69 15.83 -24.99
C HIS A 600 -17.53 15.72 -23.71
N GLU A 601 -18.51 16.62 -23.53
CA GLU A 601 -19.46 16.54 -22.41
C GLU A 601 -20.27 15.23 -22.40
N LEU A 602 -20.70 14.74 -23.57
CA LEU A 602 -21.35 13.42 -23.67
C LEU A 602 -20.42 12.28 -23.18
N ALA A 603 -19.13 12.35 -23.52
CA ALA A 603 -18.15 11.36 -23.09
C ALA A 603 -17.90 11.42 -21.56
N LEU A 604 -17.77 12.64 -21.00
CA LEU A 604 -17.63 12.83 -19.55
C LEU A 604 -18.85 12.32 -18.79
N ALA A 605 -20.07 12.60 -19.29
CA ALA A 605 -21.31 12.10 -18.72
C ALA A 605 -21.39 10.57 -18.77
N PHE A 606 -20.96 9.94 -19.86
CA PHE A 606 -20.89 8.48 -19.98
C PHE A 606 -19.94 7.87 -18.94
N VAL A 607 -18.72 8.38 -18.82
CA VAL A 607 -17.72 7.88 -17.85
C VAL A 607 -18.25 8.01 -16.42
N GLN A 608 -18.78 9.17 -16.05
CA GLN A 608 -19.35 9.38 -14.71
C GLN A 608 -20.51 8.44 -14.41
N CYS A 609 -21.39 8.18 -15.40
CA CYS A 609 -22.49 7.23 -15.23
C CYS A 609 -22.00 5.80 -15.04
N GLN A 610 -20.95 5.40 -15.76
CA GLN A 610 -20.41 4.06 -15.67
C GLN A 610 -19.67 3.80 -14.36
N GLU A 611 -18.87 4.74 -13.87
CA GLU A 611 -18.22 4.64 -12.56
C GLU A 611 -19.23 4.61 -11.41
N SER A 612 -20.17 5.56 -11.43
CA SER A 612 -21.23 5.65 -10.41
C SER A 612 -22.09 4.39 -10.36
N SER A 613 -22.45 3.82 -11.51
CA SER A 613 -23.21 2.57 -11.56
C SER A 613 -22.44 1.39 -10.95
N ARG A 614 -21.12 1.28 -11.15
CA ARG A 614 -20.32 0.20 -10.54
C ARG A 614 -20.25 0.31 -9.02
N LEU A 615 -20.08 1.54 -8.50
CA LEU A 615 -20.07 1.80 -7.06
C LEU A 615 -21.44 1.48 -6.43
N ILE A 616 -22.53 1.91 -7.06
CA ILE A 616 -23.89 1.61 -6.61
C ILE A 616 -24.15 0.10 -6.59
N ASP A 617 -23.63 -0.65 -7.57
CA ASP A 617 -23.77 -2.12 -7.60
C ASP A 617 -23.08 -2.79 -6.43
N TYR A 618 -21.87 -2.31 -6.08
CA TYR A 618 -21.14 -2.78 -4.91
C TYR A 618 -21.90 -2.47 -3.62
N LEU A 619 -22.31 -1.21 -3.41
CA LEU A 619 -23.02 -0.78 -2.20
C LEU A 619 -24.38 -1.51 -2.04
N HIS A 620 -25.13 -1.64 -3.14
CA HIS A 620 -26.39 -2.37 -3.15
C HIS A 620 -26.22 -3.84 -2.76
N ALA A 621 -25.22 -4.51 -3.32
CA ALA A 621 -24.96 -5.91 -3.01
C ALA A 621 -24.59 -6.10 -1.53
N ASP A 622 -23.85 -5.15 -0.95
CA ASP A 622 -23.40 -5.20 0.43
C ASP A 622 -24.56 -4.94 1.42
N ILE A 623 -25.44 -3.95 1.14
CA ILE A 623 -26.68 -3.73 1.92
C ILE A 623 -27.63 -4.94 1.88
N ILE A 624 -27.70 -5.67 0.77
CA ILE A 624 -28.54 -6.87 0.67
C ILE A 624 -27.93 -8.03 1.45
N LYS A 625 -26.59 -8.17 1.44
CA LYS A 625 -25.86 -9.27 2.08
C LYS A 625 -25.72 -9.12 3.60
N SER A 626 -25.76 -7.90 4.14
CA SER A 626 -25.51 -7.59 5.56
C SER A 626 -26.49 -8.21 6.57
N ARG A 627 -27.37 -9.12 6.16
CA ARG A 627 -28.45 -9.73 6.95
C ARG A 627 -28.00 -10.70 8.06
N GLY A 628 -26.70 -10.84 8.35
CA GLY A 628 -26.18 -12.00 9.09
C GLY A 628 -25.20 -11.76 10.24
N GLY A 629 -24.74 -10.54 10.53
CA GLY A 629 -23.77 -10.31 11.63
C GLY A 629 -22.40 -11.00 11.46
N GLU A 630 -22.19 -11.79 10.42
CA GLU A 630 -20.88 -12.26 9.98
C GLU A 630 -20.51 -11.49 8.72
N GLY A 631 -19.55 -10.56 8.83
CA GLY A 631 -19.22 -9.66 7.74
C GLY A 631 -18.05 -8.72 8.03
N LEU A 632 -17.64 -7.99 6.99
CA LEU A 632 -16.54 -7.04 7.02
C LEU A 632 -16.74 -5.96 8.11
N ASP A 633 -17.98 -5.51 8.33
CA ASP A 633 -18.29 -4.46 9.30
C ASP A 633 -18.07 -4.89 10.74
N ASN A 634 -18.51 -6.10 11.13
CA ASN A 634 -18.24 -6.63 12.47
C ASN A 634 -16.75 -6.85 12.69
N THR A 635 -16.01 -7.24 11.65
CA THR A 635 -14.54 -7.31 11.73
C THR A 635 -13.93 -5.92 11.94
N LYS A 636 -14.39 -4.89 11.22
CA LYS A 636 -13.93 -3.50 11.42
C LYS A 636 -14.25 -2.98 12.82
N PHE A 637 -15.44 -3.23 13.34
CA PHE A 637 -15.82 -2.84 14.71
C PHE A 637 -14.96 -3.56 15.76
N ASN A 638 -14.76 -4.88 15.62
CA ASN A 638 -13.87 -5.62 16.51
C ASN A 638 -12.41 -5.11 16.46
N ILE A 639 -11.92 -4.70 15.29
CA ILE A 639 -10.60 -4.06 15.15
C ILE A 639 -10.59 -2.72 15.90
N ALA A 640 -11.60 -1.88 15.70
CA ALA A 640 -11.72 -0.59 16.37
C ALA A 640 -11.79 -0.75 17.89
N ASP A 641 -12.61 -1.66 18.40
CA ASP A 641 -12.73 -1.96 19.84
C ASP A 641 -11.41 -2.38 20.46
N ARG A 642 -10.61 -3.19 19.74
CA ARG A 642 -9.26 -3.56 20.17
C ARG A 642 -8.33 -2.35 20.22
N VAL A 643 -8.34 -1.51 19.19
CA VAL A 643 -7.54 -0.27 19.14
C VAL A 643 -7.95 0.70 20.26
N PHE A 644 -9.24 0.88 20.51
CA PHE A 644 -9.73 1.72 21.61
C PHE A 644 -9.34 1.17 22.99
N LYS A 645 -9.38 -0.15 23.16
CA LYS A 645 -8.92 -0.81 24.38
C LYS A 645 -7.41 -0.62 24.58
N PHE A 646 -6.62 -0.70 23.50
CA PHE A 646 -5.17 -0.50 23.56
C PHE A 646 -4.76 0.97 23.68
N LYS A 647 -5.62 1.91 23.25
CA LYS A 647 -5.36 3.35 23.13
C LYS A 647 -4.15 3.69 22.23
N ASP A 648 -3.75 2.76 21.39
CA ASP A 648 -2.66 2.90 20.42
C ASP A 648 -2.80 1.83 19.32
N HIS A 649 -1.89 1.81 18.35
CA HIS A 649 -1.78 0.76 17.35
C HIS A 649 -1.63 -0.61 18.02
N ALA A 650 -2.66 -1.44 17.89
CA ALA A 650 -2.72 -2.73 18.59
C ALA A 650 -1.76 -3.80 18.03
N ALA A 651 -1.24 -3.63 16.82
CA ALA A 651 -0.29 -4.56 16.24
C ALA A 651 1.14 -4.12 16.58
N THR A 652 1.97 -5.07 17.00
CA THR A 652 3.38 -4.83 17.29
C THR A 652 4.24 -5.32 16.14
N HIS A 653 5.28 -4.57 15.79
CA HIS A 653 6.37 -5.13 14.99
C HIS A 653 7.07 -6.23 15.79
N SER A 654 7.58 -7.25 15.12
CA SER A 654 8.43 -8.25 15.75
C SER A 654 9.66 -7.57 16.37
N GLU A 655 10.01 -7.97 17.59
CA GLU A 655 11.11 -7.38 18.34
C GLU A 655 12.37 -8.20 18.09
N MET A 656 13.35 -7.61 17.39
CA MET A 656 14.49 -8.37 16.88
C MET A 656 15.58 -8.62 17.92
N ILE A 657 15.77 -9.88 18.30
CA ILE A 657 17.03 -10.37 18.87
C ILE A 657 17.81 -10.98 17.71
N GLU A 658 18.96 -10.42 17.39
CA GLU A 658 19.82 -10.92 16.33
C GLU A 658 20.79 -11.96 16.92
N ILE A 659 20.79 -13.16 16.36
CA ILE A 659 21.78 -14.19 16.65
C ILE A 659 22.70 -14.30 15.45
N GLU A 660 23.94 -13.90 15.63
CA GLU A 660 25.01 -14.13 14.68
C GLU A 660 25.84 -15.32 15.15
N ALA A 661 26.21 -16.21 14.25
CA ALA A 661 27.11 -17.29 14.59
C ALA A 661 28.13 -17.53 13.49
N ASP A 662 29.39 -17.58 13.89
CA ASP A 662 30.52 -17.74 12.99
C ASP A 662 31.39 -18.92 13.42
N ILE A 663 31.72 -19.78 12.47
CA ILE A 663 32.64 -20.90 12.71
C ILE A 663 34.05 -20.34 12.49
N LEU A 664 34.89 -20.41 13.52
CA LEU A 664 36.20 -19.76 13.59
C LEU A 664 37.24 -20.46 12.68
N ARG A 665 37.00 -20.47 11.37
CA ARG A 665 37.86 -21.05 10.32
C ARG A 665 37.78 -20.28 8.99
N GLY A 666 37.28 -19.04 9.02
CA GLY A 666 37.38 -18.05 7.94
C GLY A 666 37.06 -18.57 6.54
N SER A 667 35.93 -19.25 6.33
CA SER A 667 35.50 -19.68 4.98
C SER A 667 33.98 -19.93 4.91
N CYS A 668 33.35 -19.68 3.75
CA CYS A 668 31.89 -19.82 3.56
C CYS A 668 31.35 -21.25 3.82
N THR A 669 32.18 -22.29 3.69
CA THR A 669 31.90 -23.66 4.15
C THR A 669 33.17 -24.26 4.73
N PRO A 670 33.35 -24.22 6.06
CA PRO A 670 34.59 -24.66 6.67
C PRO A 670 34.74 -26.18 6.56
N VAL A 671 35.98 -26.62 6.33
CA VAL A 671 36.35 -28.03 6.16
C VAL A 671 37.11 -28.47 7.39
N TYR A 672 36.64 -29.52 8.07
CA TYR A 672 37.29 -30.13 9.24
C TYR A 672 37.71 -31.56 8.93
N PHE A 673 38.76 -32.04 9.61
CA PHE A 673 39.05 -33.46 9.66
C PHE A 673 38.33 -34.13 10.83
N VAL A 674 38.03 -35.40 10.69
CA VAL A 674 37.72 -36.23 11.86
C VAL A 674 38.86 -36.16 12.87
N GLY A 675 38.51 -36.09 14.16
CA GLY A 675 39.45 -35.82 15.24
C GLY A 675 39.72 -34.34 15.51
N GLU A 676 39.39 -33.41 14.61
CA GLU A 676 39.58 -31.98 14.87
C GLU A 676 38.51 -31.41 15.81
N GLU A 677 38.89 -30.32 16.48
CA GLU A 677 38.02 -29.54 17.35
C GLU A 677 37.37 -28.39 16.57
N ILE A 678 36.04 -28.40 16.48
CA ILE A 678 35.24 -27.34 15.89
C ILE A 678 35.00 -26.25 16.94
N LYS A 679 35.32 -25.00 16.60
CA LYS A 679 35.05 -23.81 17.41
C LYS A 679 34.11 -22.86 16.67
N CYS A 680 33.05 -22.42 17.34
CA CYS A 680 32.08 -21.48 16.79
C CYS A 680 31.79 -20.38 17.81
N GLU A 681 31.94 -19.11 17.40
CA GLU A 681 31.50 -17.96 18.19
C GLU A 681 30.04 -17.67 17.88
N VAL A 682 29.21 -17.57 18.91
CA VAL A 682 27.77 -17.27 18.82
C VAL A 682 27.51 -15.97 19.58
N LYS A 683 27.04 -14.95 18.87
CA LYS A 683 26.78 -13.61 19.37
C LYS A 683 25.27 -13.36 19.43
N PHE A 684 24.82 -12.85 20.57
CA PHE A 684 23.43 -12.47 20.81
C PHE A 684 23.38 -10.96 20.99
N LYS A 685 22.62 -10.29 20.14
CA LYS A 685 22.55 -8.84 20.08
C LYS A 685 21.11 -8.36 20.16
N CYS A 686 20.84 -7.44 21.08
CA CYS A 686 19.54 -6.78 21.14
C CYS A 686 19.53 -5.57 20.20
N VAL A 687 18.77 -5.62 19.12
CA VAL A 687 18.68 -4.50 18.18
C VAL A 687 17.71 -3.45 18.75
N PRO A 688 18.16 -2.21 19.01
CA PRO A 688 17.28 -1.18 19.55
C PRO A 688 16.20 -0.79 18.53
N LYS A 689 14.97 -0.52 19.00
CA LYS A 689 13.84 -0.02 18.21
C LYS A 689 14.32 1.07 17.24
N SER A 690 14.13 0.86 15.92
CA SER A 690 14.42 1.85 14.89
C SER A 690 13.51 3.07 15.08
N GLY A 691 13.98 4.01 15.90
CA GLY A 691 13.23 5.16 16.40
C GLY A 691 13.90 5.80 17.63
N VAL A 692 14.69 5.04 18.40
CA VAL A 692 15.35 5.51 19.64
C VAL A 692 16.77 6.05 19.40
N LYS A 693 17.37 5.83 18.22
CA LYS A 693 18.71 6.38 17.88
C LYS A 693 18.81 7.91 17.91
N LYS A 694 17.70 8.66 17.99
CA LYS A 694 17.71 10.15 18.08
C LYS A 694 17.65 10.72 19.50
N THR A 695 17.40 9.91 20.53
CA THR A 695 17.27 10.41 21.91
C THR A 695 18.53 10.26 22.75
N SER A 696 19.41 9.28 22.46
CA SER A 696 20.69 9.13 23.18
C SER A 696 21.73 10.18 22.77
N GLU A 697 21.90 10.43 21.46
CA GLU A 697 22.77 11.52 20.96
C GLU A 697 22.26 12.91 21.37
N LYS A 698 20.93 13.08 21.48
CA LYS A 698 20.36 14.31 22.04
C LYS A 698 20.58 14.41 23.54
N LYS A 699 20.52 13.32 24.33
CA LYS A 699 20.79 13.34 25.76
C LYS A 699 22.26 13.66 26.06
N GLU A 700 23.21 13.08 25.34
CA GLU A 700 24.64 13.41 25.53
C GLU A 700 24.97 14.84 25.09
N ASN A 701 24.36 15.33 24.01
CA ASN A 701 24.52 16.73 23.60
C ASN A 701 23.78 17.71 24.52
N LEU A 702 22.63 17.35 25.09
CA LEU A 702 21.90 18.14 26.09
C LEU A 702 22.61 18.17 27.45
N LEU A 703 23.23 17.06 27.87
CA LEU A 703 24.06 17.02 29.07
C LEU A 703 25.34 17.85 28.89
N LYS A 704 26.04 17.73 27.76
CA LYS A 704 27.23 18.54 27.44
C LYS A 704 26.92 20.04 27.26
N THR A 705 25.77 20.39 26.67
CA THR A 705 25.32 21.79 26.56
C THR A 705 24.78 22.35 27.88
N SER A 706 24.22 21.51 28.76
CA SER A 706 23.79 21.92 30.09
C SER A 706 24.96 22.14 31.06
N GLU A 707 26.00 21.31 31.01
CA GLU A 707 27.24 21.53 31.77
C GLU A 707 28.01 22.76 31.27
N SER A 708 27.98 23.00 29.95
CA SER A 708 28.47 24.25 29.34
C SER A 708 27.67 25.47 29.77
N MET A 709 26.33 25.43 29.79
CA MET A 709 25.52 26.57 30.23
C MET A 709 25.61 26.86 31.73
N PHE A 710 25.77 25.83 32.59
CA PHE A 710 25.98 26.03 34.02
C PHE A 710 27.35 26.65 34.35
N SER A 711 28.38 26.40 33.53
CA SER A 711 29.70 27.05 33.65
C SER A 711 29.73 28.52 33.20
N ILE A 712 28.81 28.91 32.30
CA ILE A 712 28.68 30.28 31.79
C ILE A 712 27.83 31.15 32.74
N LEU A 713 26.80 30.56 33.36
CA LEU A 713 25.94 31.24 34.33
C LEU A 713 26.59 31.41 35.72
N SER A 714 27.64 30.65 36.04
CA SER A 714 28.42 30.84 37.29
C SER A 714 29.44 31.97 37.24
N ASN A 715 29.66 32.62 36.08
CA ASN A 715 30.68 33.66 35.90
C ASN A 715 30.14 35.09 35.68
N GLN A 716 28.81 35.31 35.75
CA GLN A 716 28.21 36.64 35.66
C GLN A 716 27.20 36.89 36.78
N SER A 717 27.68 36.94 38.01
CA SER A 717 26.95 37.56 39.12
C SER A 717 27.91 38.13 40.18
N GLN A 718 28.64 39.17 39.80
CA GLN A 718 29.10 40.20 40.74
C GLN A 718 28.66 41.57 40.21
N SER A 719 27.47 42.01 40.60
CA SER A 719 27.18 43.39 41.04
C SER A 719 25.67 43.64 41.20
N SER A 720 25.30 43.95 42.45
CA SER A 720 24.22 44.84 42.91
C SER A 720 22.73 44.56 42.57
N THR A 721 22.04 43.96 43.56
CA THR A 721 20.85 44.47 44.33
C THR A 721 19.67 45.13 43.56
N SER A 722 18.41 44.68 43.65
CA SER A 722 17.55 44.67 44.86
C SER A 722 16.14 44.03 44.64
N SER A 723 15.66 43.28 45.67
CA SER A 723 14.28 42.96 46.18
C SER A 723 13.10 42.71 45.21
N LEU A 724 12.17 41.72 45.30
CA LEU A 724 11.64 40.69 46.24
C LEU A 724 10.50 39.94 45.46
N PRO A 725 9.78 38.88 45.94
CA PRO A 725 10.08 37.84 46.93
C PRO A 725 10.00 36.40 46.36
N ALA A 726 10.58 35.46 47.12
CA ALA A 726 10.70 34.04 46.84
C ALA A 726 9.43 33.22 47.17
N THR A 727 9.16 32.19 46.37
CA THR A 727 8.36 30.99 46.73
C THR A 727 9.27 29.75 46.65
N PRO A 728 9.10 28.74 47.53
CA PRO A 728 10.21 27.85 47.93
C PRO A 728 10.51 26.68 46.96
N LEU A 729 11.80 26.47 46.72
CA LEU A 729 12.47 25.42 45.93
C LEU A 729 12.31 23.97 46.44
N PHE A 730 11.30 23.69 47.27
CA PHE A 730 11.19 22.39 47.96
C PHE A 730 10.29 21.35 47.27
N GLU A 731 9.43 21.76 46.32
CA GLU A 731 8.58 20.80 45.58
C GLU A 731 9.20 20.29 44.26
N GLN A 732 10.25 20.91 43.73
CA GLN A 732 10.88 20.48 42.48
C GLN A 732 11.84 19.29 42.63
N LYS A 733 12.38 19.03 43.84
CA LYS A 733 13.26 17.86 44.08
C LYS A 733 12.48 16.54 44.16
N ASN A 734 11.22 16.55 44.59
CA ASN A 734 10.37 15.36 44.53
C ASN A 734 9.84 15.10 43.11
N PHE A 735 9.64 16.14 42.31
CA PHE A 735 9.22 16.00 40.91
C PHE A 735 10.31 15.36 40.04
N LEU A 736 11.59 15.69 40.27
CA LEU A 736 12.73 15.06 39.57
C LEU A 736 13.03 13.63 40.06
N LYS A 737 12.80 13.32 41.34
CA LYS A 737 12.91 11.93 41.86
C LYS A 737 11.81 11.01 41.33
N ASN A 738 10.59 11.54 41.17
CA ASN A 738 9.47 10.78 40.60
C ASN A 738 9.59 10.62 39.07
N PHE A 739 10.29 11.53 38.37
CA PHE A 739 10.60 11.36 36.95
C PHE A 739 11.75 10.38 36.69
N SER A 740 12.68 10.21 37.63
CA SER A 740 13.75 9.20 37.52
C SER A 740 13.30 7.79 37.92
N GLN A 741 12.22 7.63 38.71
CA GLN A 741 11.67 6.31 39.06
C GLN A 741 10.52 5.84 38.15
N ALA A 742 9.95 6.69 37.29
CA ALA A 742 8.83 6.33 36.43
C ALA A 742 9.22 5.86 35.01
N ASN A 743 10.52 5.70 34.70
CA ASN A 743 11.01 5.24 33.40
C ASN A 743 12.24 4.31 33.50
N GLU A 744 12.35 3.51 34.57
CA GLU A 744 13.30 2.40 34.68
C GLU A 744 12.72 1.06 34.19
N ASN A 745 11.74 1.10 33.29
CA ASN A 745 11.39 -0.06 32.47
C ASN A 745 11.98 0.13 31.07
N GLU A 746 13.31 0.23 30.98
CA GLU A 746 13.97 -0.22 29.75
C GLU A 746 13.72 -1.72 29.68
N GLU A 747 12.81 -2.17 28.81
CA GLU A 747 12.40 -3.57 28.68
C GLU A 747 13.66 -4.44 28.52
N GLU A 748 14.04 -5.11 29.61
CA GLU A 748 15.16 -6.06 29.64
C GLU A 748 14.76 -7.30 28.81
N PHE A 749 15.57 -7.66 27.81
CA PHE A 749 15.27 -8.78 26.94
C PHE A 749 15.82 -10.07 27.53
N THR A 750 14.91 -10.99 27.90
CA THR A 750 15.29 -12.29 28.47
C THR A 750 15.24 -13.41 27.43
N ILE A 751 16.40 -14.01 27.17
CA ILE A 751 16.54 -15.28 26.46
C ILE A 751 16.62 -16.39 27.51
N VAL A 752 15.63 -17.28 27.53
CA VAL A 752 15.47 -18.32 28.56
C VAL A 752 16.63 -19.31 28.51
N TRP A 753 17.03 -19.72 27.31
CA TRP A 753 18.19 -20.59 27.10
C TRP A 753 18.67 -20.52 25.65
N ALA A 754 19.93 -20.88 25.44
CA ALA A 754 20.47 -21.21 24.13
C ALA A 754 21.33 -22.48 24.20
N CYS A 755 21.27 -23.30 23.16
CA CYS A 755 21.95 -24.59 23.07
C CYS A 755 22.49 -24.81 21.67
N ALA A 756 23.62 -25.52 21.54
CA ALA A 756 24.24 -25.84 20.26
C ALA A 756 24.59 -27.33 20.17
N GLN A 757 24.49 -27.90 18.97
CA GLN A 757 24.69 -29.32 18.70
C GLN A 757 25.15 -29.56 17.26
N ILE A 758 26.04 -30.53 17.05
CA ILE A 758 26.44 -30.98 15.73
C ILE A 758 25.68 -32.25 15.34
N ASP A 759 25.18 -32.28 14.11
CA ASP A 759 24.56 -33.46 13.52
C ASP A 759 25.18 -33.82 12.17
N CYS A 760 25.31 -35.12 11.91
CA CYS A 760 25.46 -35.70 10.58
C CYS A 760 24.18 -36.41 10.18
N ASN A 761 23.58 -36.00 9.06
CA ASN A 761 22.47 -36.72 8.45
C ASN A 761 22.92 -37.44 7.20
N CYS A 762 22.42 -38.66 7.04
CA CYS A 762 22.54 -39.45 5.85
C CYS A 762 21.20 -39.57 5.13
N PHE A 763 21.25 -39.35 3.82
CA PHE A 763 20.15 -39.54 2.89
C PHE A 763 20.54 -40.68 1.96
N PHE A 764 19.65 -41.61 1.70
CA PHE A 764 19.93 -42.74 0.83
C PHE A 764 18.71 -43.14 -0.01
N ASP A 765 18.94 -43.80 -1.14
CA ASP A 765 17.88 -44.35 -1.98
C ASP A 765 17.31 -45.62 -1.32
N GLU A 766 16.20 -45.46 -0.62
CA GLU A 766 15.51 -46.57 0.05
C GLU A 766 15.13 -47.70 -0.91
N SER A 767 15.04 -47.50 -2.23
CA SER A 767 14.72 -48.59 -3.16
C SER A 767 15.87 -49.59 -3.36
N LYS A 768 17.11 -49.17 -3.09
CA LYS A 768 18.34 -49.94 -3.39
C LYS A 768 19.21 -50.22 -2.18
N VAL A 769 19.19 -49.34 -1.18
CA VAL A 769 20.07 -49.38 0.00
C VAL A 769 19.24 -49.63 1.27
N MET A 770 19.76 -50.46 2.17
CA MET A 770 19.25 -50.68 3.53
C MET A 770 20.13 -49.96 4.54
N LEU A 771 19.54 -49.59 5.67
CA LEU A 771 20.30 -49.06 6.79
C LEU A 771 21.22 -50.12 7.41
N PRO A 772 22.42 -49.74 7.90
CA PRO A 772 23.25 -50.60 8.73
C PRO A 772 22.46 -51.11 9.96
N LYS A 773 22.86 -52.27 10.50
CA LYS A 773 22.18 -52.91 11.66
C LYS A 773 22.14 -52.02 12.91
N ASP A 774 23.09 -51.09 13.06
CA ASP A 774 23.12 -50.08 14.12
C ASP A 774 23.43 -48.68 13.53
N PRO A 775 22.42 -47.98 12.98
CA PRO A 775 22.62 -46.70 12.30
C PRO A 775 22.94 -45.56 13.27
N LEU A 776 22.84 -45.80 14.60
CA LEU A 776 23.04 -44.82 15.67
C LEU A 776 24.31 -45.08 16.48
N ARG A 777 25.26 -45.89 15.97
CA ARG A 777 26.50 -46.30 16.67
C ARG A 777 27.28 -45.13 17.33
N TYR A 778 27.16 -43.93 16.77
CA TYR A 778 27.84 -42.70 17.23
C TYR A 778 26.90 -41.63 17.82
N SER A 779 25.61 -41.93 17.98
CA SER A 779 24.66 -41.02 18.62
C SER A 779 24.83 -41.09 20.14
N THR A 780 25.26 -39.99 20.74
CA THR A 780 25.29 -39.86 22.22
C THR A 780 24.02 -39.17 22.77
N ALA A 781 23.03 -38.93 21.91
CA ALA A 781 21.81 -38.21 22.24
C ALA A 781 20.67 -39.16 22.65
N GLU A 782 20.07 -38.90 23.81
CA GLU A 782 18.79 -39.48 24.20
C GLU A 782 17.69 -39.00 23.22
N LYS A 783 16.75 -39.89 22.86
CA LYS A 783 15.57 -39.50 22.07
C LYS A 783 14.81 -38.40 22.81
N ALA A 784 14.78 -37.19 22.25
CA ALA A 784 13.96 -36.10 22.78
C ALA A 784 12.48 -36.52 22.78
N GLY A 785 11.75 -36.23 23.86
CA GLY A 785 10.31 -36.49 23.93
C GLY A 785 9.53 -35.62 22.93
N ASP A 786 8.62 -36.24 22.17
CA ASP A 786 7.97 -35.67 20.97
C ASP A 786 6.99 -34.49 21.20
N ASN A 787 6.81 -33.97 22.42
CA ASN A 787 5.57 -33.25 22.76
C ASN A 787 5.70 -31.79 23.27
N SER A 788 6.84 -31.09 23.16
CA SER A 788 6.90 -29.66 23.58
C SER A 788 7.52 -28.72 22.54
N SER A 789 6.81 -27.61 22.24
CA SER A 789 7.25 -26.56 21.30
C SER A 789 8.40 -25.68 21.83
N THR A 790 8.81 -25.93 23.07
CA THR A 790 9.80 -25.17 23.84
C THR A 790 11.08 -25.96 24.11
N SER A 791 11.19 -27.19 23.62
CA SER A 791 12.39 -28.02 23.76
C SER A 791 13.34 -27.81 22.57
N PHE A 792 14.65 -28.00 22.81
CA PHE A 792 15.65 -28.00 21.75
C PHE A 792 15.46 -29.24 20.87
N GLN A 793 14.84 -29.05 19.70
CA GLN A 793 14.55 -30.11 18.73
C GLN A 793 15.30 -29.85 17.41
N PRO A 794 16.62 -30.13 17.33
CA PRO A 794 17.41 -29.87 16.12
C PRO A 794 16.94 -30.65 14.88
N ASN A 795 16.12 -31.68 15.10
CA ASN A 795 15.63 -32.66 14.11
C ASN A 795 14.16 -32.50 13.70
N LYS A 796 13.43 -31.48 14.20
CA LYS A 796 11.96 -31.33 14.05
C LYS A 796 11.44 -31.36 12.59
N ASP A 797 12.26 -30.98 11.62
CA ASP A 797 11.87 -30.81 10.21
C ASP A 797 12.69 -31.67 9.22
N ARG A 798 13.40 -32.72 9.65
CA ARG A 798 14.35 -33.43 8.77
C ARG A 798 13.75 -34.69 8.12
N ILE A 799 13.98 -34.83 6.82
CA ILE A 799 13.86 -36.08 6.05
C ILE A 799 15.28 -36.68 6.01
N GLY A 800 15.50 -37.93 6.42
CA GLY A 800 16.83 -38.58 6.46
C GLY A 800 17.22 -39.11 7.84
N VAL A 801 18.23 -40.00 7.90
CA VAL A 801 18.64 -40.71 9.13
C VAL A 801 19.85 -40.03 9.75
N SER A 802 19.79 -39.71 11.05
CA SER A 802 20.92 -39.17 11.79
C SER A 802 21.94 -40.28 12.07
N ILE A 803 23.16 -40.12 11.57
CA ILE A 803 24.26 -41.08 11.74
C ILE A 803 25.21 -40.63 12.86
N PHE A 804 25.30 -39.32 13.10
CA PHE A 804 26.02 -38.75 14.24
C PHE A 804 25.25 -37.58 14.81
N SER A 805 25.26 -37.49 16.14
CA SER A 805 24.65 -36.42 16.91
C SER A 805 25.49 -36.21 18.16
N SER A 806 26.14 -35.05 18.28
CA SER A 806 26.84 -34.68 19.51
C SER A 806 25.84 -34.46 20.65
N LYS A 807 26.31 -34.47 21.90
CA LYS A 807 25.46 -34.06 23.02
C LYS A 807 25.13 -32.56 22.89
N PRO A 808 23.86 -32.15 23.08
CA PRO A 808 23.53 -30.73 23.11
C PRO A 808 24.29 -30.02 24.24
N LYS A 809 25.05 -28.97 23.91
CA LYS A 809 25.76 -28.13 24.88
C LYS A 809 24.98 -26.84 25.10
N ILE A 810 24.63 -26.55 26.34
CA ILE A 810 23.97 -25.30 26.73
C ILE A 810 25.01 -24.18 26.67
N LEU A 811 24.71 -23.11 25.92
CA LEU A 811 25.55 -21.91 25.87
C LEU A 811 25.30 -21.02 27.10
N PHE A 812 24.03 -20.85 27.46
CA PHE A 812 23.61 -20.19 28.69
C PHE A 812 22.18 -20.60 29.06
N CYS A 813 21.86 -20.43 30.35
CA CYS A 813 20.50 -20.39 30.85
C CYS A 813 20.24 -18.99 31.41
N ASN A 814 19.16 -18.36 30.95
CA ASN A 814 18.69 -17.03 31.37
C ASN A 814 19.70 -15.89 31.08
N LEU A 815 19.72 -15.43 29.82
CA LEU A 815 20.50 -14.27 29.41
C LEU A 815 19.59 -13.04 29.35
N VAL A 816 19.96 -12.00 30.08
CA VAL A 816 19.33 -10.69 30.00
C VAL A 816 20.23 -9.75 29.17
N LEU A 817 19.64 -9.10 28.17
CA LEU A 817 20.29 -8.11 27.31
C LEU A 817 19.50 -6.81 27.33
N ARG A 818 20.20 -5.69 27.47
CA ARG A 818 19.63 -4.34 27.29
C ARG A 818 19.62 -3.94 25.81
N PRO A 819 18.77 -2.98 25.41
CA PRO A 819 18.79 -2.45 24.05
C PRO A 819 20.20 -1.99 23.62
N GLY A 820 20.74 -2.60 22.55
CA GLY A 820 22.09 -2.31 22.04
C GLY A 820 23.22 -3.11 22.71
N GLU A 821 22.93 -3.93 23.72
CA GLU A 821 23.90 -4.84 24.34
C GLU A 821 24.13 -6.08 23.46
N GLU A 822 25.37 -6.58 23.45
CA GLU A 822 25.80 -7.77 22.75
C GLU A 822 26.58 -8.68 23.69
N LYS A 823 26.35 -9.99 23.62
CA LYS A 823 27.12 -11.02 24.34
C LYS A 823 27.50 -12.17 23.42
N SER A 824 28.77 -12.57 23.47
CA SER A 824 29.33 -13.69 22.70
C SER A 824 29.58 -14.91 23.58
N PHE A 825 29.38 -16.09 23.00
CA PHE A 825 29.67 -17.40 23.60
C PHE A 825 30.46 -18.25 22.61
N ILE A 826 31.35 -19.12 23.10
CA ILE A 826 32.13 -20.02 22.24
C ILE A 826 31.65 -21.44 22.44
N TYR A 827 31.15 -22.06 21.36
CA TYR A 827 30.86 -23.47 21.26
C TYR A 827 32.08 -24.24 20.76
N THR A 828 32.39 -25.36 21.41
CA THR A 828 33.53 -26.21 21.04
C THR A 828 33.15 -27.69 21.09
N GLU A 829 33.43 -28.44 20.02
CA GLU A 829 33.15 -29.89 19.93
C GLU A 829 34.21 -30.62 19.11
N LYS A 830 34.71 -31.76 19.62
CA LYS A 830 35.68 -32.60 18.91
C LYS A 830 34.95 -33.67 18.10
N LEU A 831 35.27 -33.78 16.81
CA LEU A 831 34.70 -34.81 15.95
C LEU A 831 35.32 -36.19 16.28
N PRO A 832 34.51 -37.25 16.48
CA PRO A 832 35.01 -38.63 16.55
C PRO A 832 35.81 -39.05 15.31
N TYR A 833 36.73 -40.01 15.44
CA TYR A 833 37.65 -40.38 14.34
C TYR A 833 37.01 -41.26 13.25
N ASP A 834 35.90 -41.90 13.56
CA ASP A 834 35.20 -42.93 12.77
C ASP A 834 34.03 -42.38 11.93
N LEU A 835 33.88 -41.06 11.87
CA LEU A 835 32.80 -40.44 11.11
C LEU A 835 33.04 -40.47 9.60
N ALA A 836 31.96 -40.75 8.85
CA ALA A 836 31.97 -40.67 7.40
C ALA A 836 32.24 -39.22 6.92
N PRO A 837 33.02 -39.01 5.84
CA PRO A 837 33.23 -37.67 5.33
C PRO A 837 31.95 -37.10 4.72
N THR A 838 31.92 -35.78 4.54
CA THR A 838 30.90 -35.09 3.76
C THR A 838 30.98 -35.54 2.32
N PHE A 839 29.91 -36.19 1.87
CA PHE A 839 29.85 -36.83 0.56
C PHE A 839 28.45 -36.65 -0.04
N ARG A 840 28.40 -36.45 -1.36
CA ARG A 840 27.15 -36.30 -2.12
C ARG A 840 27.14 -37.28 -3.29
N GLY A 841 26.84 -38.53 -3.00
CA GLY A 841 26.66 -39.59 -3.98
C GLY A 841 25.24 -39.68 -4.52
N GLN A 842 25.05 -40.59 -5.48
CA GLN A 842 23.76 -40.95 -6.03
C GLN A 842 22.99 -41.89 -5.10
N PHE A 843 23.67 -42.81 -4.42
CA PHE A 843 23.03 -43.78 -3.55
C PHE A 843 23.01 -43.33 -2.09
N ALA A 844 24.06 -42.65 -1.61
CA ALA A 844 24.07 -42.05 -0.29
C ALA A 844 24.69 -40.65 -0.25
N ARG A 845 24.23 -39.85 0.71
CA ARG A 845 24.71 -38.49 0.94
C ARG A 845 24.84 -38.20 2.42
N TYR A 846 26.03 -37.78 2.85
CA TYR A 846 26.35 -37.39 4.22
C TYR A 846 26.48 -35.86 4.33
N THR A 847 25.76 -35.25 5.27
CA THR A 847 25.78 -33.79 5.48
C THR A 847 25.93 -33.42 6.95
N TYR A 848 26.89 -32.54 7.25
CA TYR A 848 27.15 -32.06 8.60
C TYR A 848 26.61 -30.64 8.80
N LYS A 849 25.99 -30.41 9.97
CA LYS A 849 25.47 -29.10 10.37
C LYS A 849 25.68 -28.89 11.87
N LEU A 850 26.11 -27.69 12.24
CA LEU A 850 26.02 -27.17 13.59
C LEU A 850 24.66 -26.46 13.74
N THR A 851 23.83 -26.92 14.65
CA THR A 851 22.51 -26.34 14.94
C THR A 851 22.57 -25.59 16.27
N ILE A 852 22.20 -24.32 16.28
CA ILE A 852 22.07 -23.48 17.46
C ILE A 852 20.58 -23.19 17.66
N GLY A 853 20.04 -23.50 18.83
CA GLY A 853 18.68 -23.19 19.20
C GLY A 853 18.63 -22.21 20.35
N ALA A 854 17.69 -21.27 20.30
CA ALA A 854 17.44 -20.31 21.37
C ALA A 854 15.95 -20.10 21.58
N GLN A 855 15.57 -19.79 22.82
CA GLN A 855 14.18 -19.51 23.18
C GLN A 855 14.06 -18.18 23.94
N LYS A 856 13.24 -17.25 23.43
CA LYS A 856 12.81 -16.05 24.16
C LYS A 856 11.68 -16.41 25.13
N LEU A 857 11.56 -15.65 26.22
CA LEU A 857 10.47 -15.83 27.18
C LEU A 857 9.10 -15.80 26.47
N ASN A 858 8.26 -16.81 26.73
CA ASN A 858 6.91 -16.98 26.13
C ASN A 858 6.86 -17.15 24.60
N GLN A 859 7.99 -17.47 23.94
CA GLN A 859 8.02 -17.78 22.50
C GLN A 859 8.48 -19.21 22.23
N ASN A 860 8.26 -19.70 21.01
CA ASN A 860 8.77 -21.00 20.54
C ASN A 860 10.27 -20.94 20.29
N THR A 861 10.93 -22.10 20.36
CA THR A 861 12.35 -22.24 20.03
C THR A 861 12.61 -21.95 18.55
N GLN A 862 13.64 -21.15 18.27
CA GLN A 862 14.13 -20.89 16.92
C GLN A 862 15.49 -21.55 16.71
N LEU A 863 15.80 -21.96 15.46
CA LEU A 863 17.00 -22.75 15.13
C LEU A 863 17.81 -22.09 14.01
N LEU A 864 19.09 -21.83 14.25
CA LEU A 864 20.11 -21.47 13.25
C LEU A 864 20.93 -22.72 12.87
N LYS A 865 21.14 -22.97 11.58
CA LYS A 865 21.83 -24.17 11.08
C LYS A 865 23.01 -23.79 10.18
N LEU A 866 24.23 -24.07 10.63
CA LEU A 866 25.48 -23.76 9.96
C LEU A 866 26.06 -25.03 9.31
N PRO A 867 26.10 -25.14 7.97
CA PRO A 867 26.69 -26.30 7.30
C PRO A 867 28.22 -26.23 7.31
N PHE A 868 28.88 -27.37 7.49
CA PHE A 868 30.33 -27.51 7.34
C PHE A 868 30.66 -28.85 6.68
N ARG A 869 31.91 -29.00 6.20
CA ARG A 869 32.39 -30.25 5.60
C ARG A 869 33.32 -30.96 6.56
N VAL A 870 33.25 -32.28 6.54
CA VAL A 870 34.15 -33.18 7.27
C VAL A 870 34.88 -34.05 6.25
N PHE A 871 36.20 -34.16 6.37
CA PHE A 871 37.02 -35.10 5.61
C PHE A 871 37.55 -36.19 6.54
N SER A 872 37.66 -37.39 5.98
CA SER A 872 38.20 -38.56 6.65
C SER A 872 39.67 -38.74 6.30
N LEU A 873 40.47 -39.07 7.31
CA LEU A 873 41.82 -39.58 7.09
C LEU A 873 41.65 -41.06 6.75
N MET A 874 42.22 -41.52 5.62
CA MET A 874 41.99 -42.87 5.11
C MET A 874 42.38 -43.94 6.14
N ASP A 875 41.70 -45.09 6.08
CA ASP A 875 41.90 -46.25 6.95
C ASP A 875 42.39 -47.40 6.06
N PHE A 876 43.72 -47.62 5.97
CA PHE A 876 44.33 -48.45 4.91
C PHE A 876 44.13 -49.96 5.08
N GLU A 877 43.84 -50.45 6.30
CA GLU A 877 43.55 -51.89 6.52
C GLU A 877 42.36 -52.40 5.69
N LYS A 878 41.41 -51.52 5.34
CA LYS A 878 40.24 -51.86 4.50
C LYS A 878 40.50 -51.76 2.99
N TYR A 879 41.67 -51.26 2.57
CA TYR A 879 41.90 -50.84 1.18
C TYR A 879 43.09 -51.51 0.48
N ILE A 880 43.86 -52.39 1.14
CA ILE A 880 44.80 -53.27 0.45
C ILE A 880 44.00 -54.46 -0.11
N PRO A 881 43.83 -54.60 -1.43
CA PRO A 881 43.47 -55.91 -1.97
C PRO A 881 44.66 -56.81 -1.65
N LYS A 882 44.45 -57.92 -0.93
CA LYS A 882 45.50 -58.94 -0.91
C LYS A 882 45.77 -59.28 -2.36
N MET A 883 47.04 -59.36 -2.75
CA MET A 883 47.43 -59.69 -4.12
C MET A 883 46.87 -61.07 -4.58
N SER A 884 46.35 -61.87 -3.63
CA SER A 884 45.59 -63.10 -3.85
C SER A 884 44.14 -62.93 -4.33
N ASP A 885 43.54 -61.74 -4.18
CA ASP A 885 42.11 -61.50 -4.46
C ASP A 885 41.86 -61.01 -5.91
N PHE A 886 42.92 -60.80 -6.71
CA PHE A 886 42.80 -60.55 -8.15
C PHE A 886 42.67 -61.83 -8.99
N ASP A 887 42.93 -63.01 -8.39
CA ASP A 887 42.85 -64.28 -9.09
C ASP A 887 41.48 -64.99 -8.98
N ASN A 888 40.57 -64.54 -8.09
CA ASN A 888 39.28 -65.19 -7.89
C ASN A 888 38.15 -64.20 -7.51
N GLU A 889 37.60 -63.48 -8.50
CA GLU A 889 36.17 -63.13 -8.64
C GLU A 889 35.99 -61.95 -9.61
N TYR A 890 36.10 -62.24 -10.91
CA TYR A 890 35.33 -61.55 -11.96
C TYR A 890 35.10 -62.55 -13.09
N ASP A 891 34.11 -63.42 -12.88
CA ASP A 891 33.64 -64.35 -13.89
C ASP A 891 32.74 -63.62 -14.89
N TYR A 892 33.34 -63.05 -15.94
CA TYR A 892 32.69 -62.81 -17.23
C TYR A 892 33.22 -63.85 -18.24
N THR A 893 32.95 -65.14 -17.97
CA THR A 893 33.08 -66.19 -18.98
C THR A 893 31.94 -66.12 -20.00
N GLU A 894 32.00 -65.15 -20.91
CA GLU A 894 31.41 -65.30 -22.24
C GLU A 894 32.10 -64.33 -23.21
N LYS A 895 32.99 -64.88 -24.05
CA LYS A 895 33.83 -64.24 -25.10
C LYS A 895 35.22 -63.73 -24.68
N ARG A 896 36.14 -64.65 -24.44
CA ARG A 896 37.57 -64.47 -24.77
C ARG A 896 38.17 -65.76 -25.33
N ASN A 897 37.88 -66.03 -26.60
CA ASN A 897 38.83 -66.74 -27.46
C ASN A 897 39.76 -65.69 -28.08
N SER A 898 40.86 -65.34 -27.39
CA SER A 898 42.15 -64.94 -27.99
C SER A 898 43.09 -64.32 -26.93
N ILE A 899 44.13 -65.09 -26.62
CA ILE A 899 45.45 -64.89 -25.95
C ILE A 899 45.97 -63.42 -26.00
N ILE A 900 46.65 -62.86 -24.97
CA ILE A 900 48.12 -62.83 -24.78
C ILE A 900 48.54 -62.58 -23.31
N SER A 901 49.59 -63.32 -22.92
CA SER A 901 50.38 -63.37 -21.68
C SER A 901 51.26 -62.14 -21.39
N ILE A 902 51.49 -61.84 -20.11
CA ILE A 902 52.58 -60.97 -19.63
C ILE A 902 53.64 -61.86 -18.97
N SER A 903 54.88 -61.75 -19.43
CA SER A 903 56.07 -62.36 -18.80
C SER A 903 57.05 -61.25 -18.42
N GLU A 904 57.52 -61.22 -17.17
CA GLU A 904 58.71 -60.45 -16.76
C GLU A 904 59.91 -61.41 -16.69
N SER A 905 61.00 -61.06 -17.36
CA SER A 905 62.27 -61.81 -17.33
C SER A 905 63.46 -60.92 -16.99
N ALA A 906 64.15 -61.32 -15.91
CA ALA A 906 65.61 -61.48 -15.73
C ALA A 906 66.51 -60.32 -15.20
N HIS A 907 67.05 -60.61 -14.00
CA HIS A 907 68.46 -60.66 -13.55
C HIS A 907 69.33 -59.41 -13.28
N ASN A 908 69.69 -59.29 -11.98
CA ASN A 908 71.02 -59.19 -11.33
C ASN A 908 72.25 -58.82 -12.18
N ASP A 909 73.09 -57.92 -11.63
CA ASP A 909 74.53 -58.18 -11.37
C ASP A 909 75.16 -57.17 -10.36
N THR A 910 75.76 -57.75 -9.30
CA THR A 910 77.03 -57.41 -8.55
C THR A 910 77.29 -55.97 -8.04
N ASP A 911 77.82 -55.68 -6.83
CA ASP A 911 78.81 -56.39 -6.01
C ASP A 911 78.91 -55.85 -4.54
N SER A 912 79.25 -56.76 -3.62
CA SER A 912 79.98 -56.64 -2.34
C SER A 912 79.57 -55.65 -1.22
N PHE A 913 79.27 -56.16 -0.02
CA PHE A 913 80.26 -56.22 1.08
C PHE A 913 79.74 -57.02 2.30
N ASP A 914 80.72 -57.65 2.95
CA ASP A 914 80.66 -58.75 3.90
C ASP A 914 80.44 -58.33 5.38
N SER A 915 80.29 -59.35 6.24
CA SER A 915 80.70 -59.41 7.66
C SER A 915 79.68 -59.13 8.80
N SER A 916 79.08 -60.24 9.25
CA SER A 916 79.07 -60.75 10.64
C SER A 916 79.20 -59.78 11.84
N SER A 917 78.14 -59.67 12.64
CA SER A 917 78.20 -59.78 14.12
C SER A 917 76.83 -60.14 14.69
N VAL A 918 76.61 -61.44 14.90
CA VAL A 918 75.46 -61.97 15.65
C VAL A 918 75.95 -62.31 17.06
N VAL A 919 75.57 -61.47 18.03
CA VAL A 919 75.61 -61.73 19.48
C VAL A 919 74.24 -61.31 20.05
N PRO A 920 73.59 -62.10 20.93
CA PRO A 920 72.17 -61.96 21.24
C PRO A 920 71.91 -61.32 22.61
N ASN A 921 70.96 -60.37 22.77
CA ASN A 921 70.33 -60.00 24.06
C ASN A 921 69.38 -58.77 23.96
N PRO A 922 68.74 -58.27 25.05
CA PRO A 922 68.20 -58.87 26.29
C PRO A 922 66.82 -58.32 26.72
N PHE A 923 65.99 -57.66 25.92
CA PHE A 923 64.77 -57.04 26.47
C PHE A 923 63.50 -57.42 25.72
N LYS A 924 62.84 -58.48 26.21
CA LYS A 924 61.37 -58.47 26.28
C LYS A 924 60.96 -57.27 27.12
N ILE A 925 60.23 -56.33 26.53
CA ILE A 925 59.17 -55.57 27.21
C ILE A 925 57.93 -55.59 26.32
N ASP A 926 56.89 -56.09 26.96
CA ASP A 926 55.48 -56.27 26.62
C ASP A 926 54.79 -55.30 25.65
N GLU A 927 53.77 -55.86 25.00
CA GLU A 927 52.61 -55.25 24.37
C GLU A 927 52.24 -53.85 24.92
N ARG A 928 52.47 -52.80 24.11
CA ARG A 928 51.66 -51.57 24.14
C ARG A 928 51.43 -51.04 22.73
N SER A 929 50.18 -51.16 22.31
CA SER A 929 49.52 -50.52 21.17
C SER A 929 49.79 -49.01 21.10
N GLY A 930 50.52 -48.56 20.08
CA GLY A 930 50.78 -47.12 19.91
C GLY A 930 51.59 -46.69 18.67
N TYR A 931 51.85 -47.59 17.71
CA TYR A 931 52.72 -47.29 16.57
C TYR A 931 52.03 -47.35 15.18
N GLU A 932 50.76 -47.75 15.07
CA GLU A 932 50.08 -47.88 13.77
C GLU A 932 49.78 -46.52 13.09
N GLU A 933 49.38 -45.48 13.84
CA GLU A 933 48.99 -44.18 13.26
C GLU A 933 50.17 -43.36 12.71
N LEU A 934 51.33 -43.41 13.37
CA LEU A 934 52.52 -42.67 12.94
C LEU A 934 53.17 -43.35 11.73
N GLU A 935 53.23 -44.68 11.75
CA GLU A 935 53.71 -45.50 10.63
C GLU A 935 52.83 -45.32 9.40
N TYR A 936 51.50 -45.24 9.60
CA TYR A 936 50.54 -44.89 8.57
C TYR A 936 50.72 -43.47 8.00
N ALA A 937 50.84 -42.46 8.87
CA ALA A 937 51.07 -41.08 8.43
C ALA A 937 52.40 -40.94 7.68
N LEU A 938 53.44 -41.67 8.10
CA LEU A 938 54.72 -41.75 7.41
C LEU A 938 54.61 -42.47 6.07
N GLN A 939 53.80 -43.52 5.94
CA GLN A 939 53.58 -44.23 4.69
C GLN A 939 52.78 -43.40 3.68
N VAL A 940 51.74 -42.68 4.12
CA VAL A 940 51.01 -41.71 3.26
C VAL A 940 51.92 -40.57 2.85
N LEU A 941 52.76 -40.07 3.78
CA LEU A 941 53.75 -39.05 3.46
C LEU A 941 54.77 -39.60 2.45
N GLU A 942 55.23 -40.84 2.62
CA GLU A 942 56.16 -41.53 1.71
C GLU A 942 55.51 -41.70 0.33
N ASP A 943 54.27 -42.17 0.22
CA ASP A 943 53.56 -42.31 -1.06
C ASP A 943 53.32 -40.96 -1.78
N LEU A 944 53.10 -39.89 -1.02
CA LEU A 944 52.90 -38.54 -1.55
C LEU A 944 54.21 -37.82 -1.90
N THR A 945 55.31 -38.17 -1.22
CA THR A 945 56.63 -37.52 -1.36
C THR A 945 57.68 -38.41 -2.04
N ALA A 946 57.34 -39.67 -2.34
CA ALA A 946 58.21 -40.64 -2.99
C ALA A 946 58.69 -40.10 -4.33
N ARG A 947 60.00 -40.24 -4.58
CA ARG A 947 60.60 -39.83 -5.84
C ARG A 947 60.08 -40.72 -6.97
N MET A 948 59.17 -40.16 -7.78
CA MET A 948 58.85 -40.58 -9.16
C MET A 948 58.97 -42.09 -9.40
N ASN A 949 58.09 -42.89 -8.80
CA ASN A 949 57.95 -44.30 -9.16
C ASN A 949 57.19 -44.38 -10.49
N VAL A 950 57.96 -44.32 -11.58
CA VAL A 950 57.44 -44.31 -12.95
C VAL A 950 56.83 -45.68 -13.25
N SER A 951 55.51 -45.73 -13.30
CA SER A 951 54.73 -46.92 -13.64
C SER A 951 54.45 -46.94 -15.15
N HIS A 952 54.66 -48.10 -15.77
CA HIS A 952 54.46 -48.29 -17.21
C HIS A 952 53.35 -49.33 -17.46
N PHE A 953 52.32 -48.93 -18.20
CA PHE A 953 51.17 -49.77 -18.52
C PHE A 953 51.10 -50.00 -20.01
N ASN A 954 51.15 -51.26 -20.45
CA ASN A 954 50.99 -51.62 -21.86
C ASN A 954 49.52 -51.93 -22.14
N VAL A 955 48.86 -51.10 -22.95
CA VAL A 955 47.47 -51.29 -23.37
C VAL A 955 47.46 -51.97 -24.74
N ALA A 956 46.77 -53.10 -24.87
CA ALA A 956 46.62 -53.86 -26.11
C ALA A 956 45.16 -54.30 -26.30
N ASN A 957 44.73 -54.43 -27.56
CA ASN A 957 43.44 -55.02 -27.95
C ASN A 957 43.68 -56.32 -28.75
N GLN A 958 42.61 -56.99 -29.21
CA GLN A 958 42.63 -58.21 -30.02
C GLN A 958 43.51 -58.07 -31.28
N ASP A 959 43.59 -56.87 -31.83
CA ASP A 959 44.38 -56.57 -33.04
C ASP A 959 45.85 -56.20 -32.76
N GLY A 960 46.27 -56.12 -31.49
CA GLY A 960 47.66 -55.88 -31.08
C GLY A 960 47.84 -54.74 -30.07
N LYS A 961 49.10 -54.38 -29.81
CA LYS A 961 49.47 -53.28 -28.89
C LYS A 961 48.94 -51.93 -29.38
N VAL A 962 48.35 -51.15 -28.48
CA VAL A 962 47.73 -49.85 -28.76
C VAL A 962 48.60 -48.69 -28.27
N VAL A 963 48.99 -48.70 -26.99
CA VAL A 963 49.78 -47.61 -26.39
C VAL A 963 50.48 -48.09 -25.12
N LYS A 964 51.65 -47.51 -24.83
CA LYS A 964 52.31 -47.63 -23.53
C LYS A 964 52.11 -46.34 -22.74
N ILE A 965 51.43 -46.41 -21.60
CA ILE A 965 51.15 -45.26 -20.73
C ILE A 965 52.16 -45.24 -19.59
N THR A 966 52.72 -44.07 -19.32
CA THR A 966 53.70 -43.84 -18.27
C THR A 966 53.16 -42.81 -17.27
N MET A 967 53.04 -43.20 -16.01
CA MET A 967 52.53 -42.34 -14.92
C MET A 967 53.58 -42.16 -13.83
N ASN A 968 53.69 -40.94 -13.29
CA ASN A 968 54.70 -40.60 -12.29
C ASN A 968 54.34 -41.07 -10.86
N LYS A 969 53.05 -41.20 -10.57
CA LYS A 969 52.48 -41.69 -9.31
C LYS A 969 51.01 -42.09 -9.51
N THR A 970 50.43 -42.85 -8.59
CA THR A 970 49.00 -43.23 -8.58
C THR A 970 48.23 -42.61 -7.41
N ASN A 971 48.92 -41.89 -6.52
CA ASN A 971 48.38 -41.20 -5.35
C ASN A 971 48.49 -39.67 -5.52
N TYR A 972 47.38 -38.95 -5.34
CA TYR A 972 47.30 -37.50 -5.57
C TYR A 972 46.55 -36.80 -4.46
N LYS A 973 46.86 -35.55 -4.16
CA LYS A 973 46.03 -34.71 -3.27
C LYS A 973 44.92 -34.02 -4.05
N ILE A 974 43.82 -33.70 -3.38
CA ILE A 974 42.84 -32.76 -3.93
C ILE A 974 43.56 -31.44 -4.28
N GLY A 975 43.36 -30.94 -5.50
CA GLY A 975 44.09 -29.78 -6.04
C GLY A 975 45.41 -30.11 -6.75
N ASP A 976 45.89 -31.35 -6.74
CA ASP A 976 47.07 -31.76 -7.52
C ASP A 976 46.78 -31.78 -9.04
N LYS A 977 47.86 -31.73 -9.82
CA LYS A 977 47.86 -32.05 -11.25
C LYS A 977 48.28 -33.50 -11.47
N ILE A 978 47.41 -34.27 -12.11
CA ILE A 978 47.69 -35.62 -12.61
C ILE A 978 48.34 -35.47 -13.98
N ILE A 979 49.58 -35.92 -14.12
CA ILE A 979 50.35 -35.85 -15.37
C ILE A 979 50.73 -37.27 -15.80
N GLY A 980 50.48 -37.60 -17.06
CA GLY A 980 50.85 -38.88 -17.66
C GLY A 980 51.32 -38.73 -19.10
N PHE A 981 52.09 -39.71 -19.58
CA PHE A 981 52.65 -39.75 -20.92
C PHE A 981 52.16 -40.99 -21.67
N LEU A 982 51.84 -40.85 -22.95
CA LEU A 982 51.41 -41.92 -23.86
C LEU A 982 52.48 -42.11 -24.94
N ASP A 983 53.02 -43.32 -25.08
CA ASP A 983 53.97 -43.71 -26.12
C ASP A 983 53.32 -44.69 -27.09
N PHE A 984 53.16 -44.25 -28.34
CA PHE A 984 52.58 -45.01 -29.44
C PHE A 984 53.66 -45.61 -30.37
N SER A 985 54.95 -45.49 -30.03
CA SER A 985 56.05 -45.91 -30.92
C SER A 985 56.07 -47.42 -31.21
N GLU A 986 55.58 -48.24 -30.28
CA GLU A 986 55.43 -49.70 -30.41
C GLU A 986 53.98 -50.14 -30.72
N ALA A 987 53.10 -49.20 -31.08
CA ALA A 987 51.71 -49.50 -31.37
C ALA A 987 51.58 -50.28 -32.69
N GLN A 988 50.94 -51.45 -32.62
CA GLN A 988 50.58 -52.28 -33.76
C GLN A 988 49.25 -51.83 -34.39
N VAL A 989 48.38 -51.21 -33.59
CA VAL A 989 47.09 -50.65 -34.02
C VAL A 989 47.14 -49.13 -33.93
N PRO A 990 46.86 -48.38 -35.02
CA PRO A 990 46.93 -46.93 -35.00
C PRO A 990 45.76 -46.30 -34.23
N CYS A 991 46.12 -45.53 -33.21
CA CYS A 991 45.19 -44.71 -32.43
C CYS A 991 45.00 -43.32 -33.08
N VAL A 992 43.75 -42.90 -33.20
CA VAL A 992 43.33 -41.63 -33.83
C VAL A 992 43.19 -40.54 -32.78
N GLU A 993 42.62 -40.90 -31.63
CA GLU A 993 42.24 -40.00 -30.55
C GLU A 993 42.28 -40.78 -29.24
N PHE A 994 42.72 -40.13 -28.18
CA PHE A 994 42.53 -40.62 -26.82
C PHE A 994 41.78 -39.60 -25.97
N LYS A 995 41.01 -40.12 -25.02
CA LYS A 995 40.29 -39.34 -24.02
C LYS A 995 40.63 -39.89 -22.64
N VAL A 996 40.89 -39.01 -21.69
CA VAL A 996 41.17 -39.34 -20.29
C VAL A 996 40.14 -38.63 -19.41
N THR A 997 39.44 -39.39 -18.58
CA THR A 997 38.39 -38.87 -17.70
C THR A 997 38.68 -39.25 -16.26
N LEU A 998 38.69 -38.27 -15.36
CA LEU A 998 38.71 -38.52 -13.92
C LEU A 998 37.30 -38.91 -13.46
N GLN A 999 37.15 -40.14 -13.00
CA GLN A 999 35.89 -40.71 -12.56
C GLN A 999 35.94 -41.11 -11.08
N SER A 1000 34.83 -40.91 -10.38
CA SER A 1000 34.59 -41.47 -9.06
C SER A 1000 33.62 -42.64 -9.15
N GLU A 1001 33.91 -43.73 -8.48
CA GLU A 1001 33.05 -44.89 -8.34
C GLU A 1001 32.49 -44.96 -6.92
N GLU A 1002 31.18 -44.81 -6.78
CA GLU A 1002 30.43 -44.99 -5.55
C GLU A 1002 30.01 -46.47 -5.44
N ILE A 1003 30.48 -47.17 -4.40
CA ILE A 1003 30.22 -48.59 -4.19
C ILE A 1003 29.48 -48.77 -2.86
N ILE A 1004 28.34 -49.46 -2.88
CA ILE A 1004 27.59 -49.79 -1.66
C ILE A 1004 28.18 -51.04 -0.98
N SER A 1005 28.41 -50.96 0.32
CA SER A 1005 28.84 -52.09 1.17
C SER A 1005 27.84 -53.24 1.11
N GLU A 1006 28.31 -54.49 1.05
CA GLU A 1006 27.46 -55.67 0.86
C GLU A 1006 26.32 -55.79 1.88
N GLU A 1007 26.61 -55.48 3.15
CA GLU A 1007 25.65 -55.53 4.25
C GLU A 1007 24.50 -54.51 4.13
N CYS A 1008 24.72 -53.43 3.37
CA CYS A 1008 23.75 -52.36 3.15
C CYS A 1008 22.99 -52.51 1.82
N ARG A 1009 23.21 -53.59 1.05
CA ARG A 1009 22.47 -53.85 -0.21
C ARG A 1009 21.15 -54.54 0.07
N LYS A 1010 20.04 -54.08 -0.56
CA LYS A 1010 18.74 -54.77 -0.46
C LYS A 1010 18.74 -56.18 -1.07
N LYS A 1011 19.56 -56.41 -2.09
CA LYS A 1011 19.76 -57.70 -2.75
C LYS A 1011 21.25 -58.05 -2.68
N PRO A 1012 21.67 -59.03 -1.86
CA PRO A 1012 23.09 -59.34 -1.66
C PRO A 1012 23.82 -59.69 -2.97
N SER A 1013 23.12 -60.34 -3.91
CA SER A 1013 23.67 -60.82 -5.19
C SER A 1013 23.86 -59.75 -6.27
N GLN A 1014 23.49 -58.48 -6.02
CA GLN A 1014 23.58 -57.41 -7.01
C GLN A 1014 24.70 -56.43 -6.64
N TYR A 1015 25.76 -56.40 -7.45
CA TYR A 1015 26.79 -55.36 -7.33
C TYR A 1015 26.17 -53.99 -7.67
N LEU A 1016 26.16 -53.09 -6.70
CA LEU A 1016 25.62 -51.73 -6.82
C LEU A 1016 26.77 -50.74 -6.81
N SER A 1017 27.22 -50.33 -8.00
CA SER A 1017 28.13 -49.21 -8.18
C SER A 1017 27.54 -48.13 -9.09
N SER A 1018 27.97 -46.89 -8.88
CA SER A 1018 27.66 -45.75 -9.74
C SER A 1018 28.95 -45.01 -10.08
N ILE A 1019 29.13 -44.70 -11.36
CA ILE A 1019 30.32 -44.01 -11.85
C ILE A 1019 29.92 -42.59 -12.25
N HIS A 1020 30.65 -41.62 -11.71
CA HIS A 1020 30.46 -40.20 -12.02
C HIS A 1020 31.75 -39.60 -12.58
N SER A 1021 31.65 -38.90 -13.72
CA SER A 1021 32.78 -38.24 -14.38
C SER A 1021 32.89 -36.79 -13.92
N HIS A 1022 34.10 -36.34 -13.55
CA HIS A 1022 34.35 -35.01 -12.98
C HIS A 1022 35.11 -34.08 -13.94
N VAL A 1023 36.20 -34.56 -14.52
CA VAL A 1023 37.06 -33.80 -15.43
C VAL A 1023 37.42 -34.67 -16.63
N GLU A 1024 37.35 -34.10 -17.83
CA GLU A 1024 37.60 -34.80 -19.10
C GLU A 1024 38.63 -34.02 -19.93
N LEU A 1025 39.60 -34.75 -20.48
CA LEU A 1025 40.57 -34.26 -21.45
C LEU A 1025 40.52 -35.17 -22.68
N LYS A 1026 40.54 -34.58 -23.88
CA LYS A 1026 40.44 -35.29 -25.16
C LYS A 1026 41.42 -34.70 -26.15
N GLU A 1027 42.24 -35.55 -26.76
CA GLU A 1027 43.27 -35.14 -27.73
C GLU A 1027 43.36 -36.09 -28.92
N HIS A 1028 43.65 -35.52 -30.09
CA HIS A 1028 43.88 -36.27 -31.32
C HIS A 1028 45.35 -36.67 -31.42
N CYS A 1029 45.62 -37.97 -31.59
CA CYS A 1029 46.98 -38.52 -31.57
C CYS A 1029 47.39 -39.27 -32.85
N LEU A 1030 46.62 -39.15 -33.94
CA LEU A 1030 46.95 -39.82 -35.20
C LEU A 1030 48.35 -39.39 -35.69
N PHE A 1031 49.22 -40.38 -35.92
CA PHE A 1031 50.63 -40.23 -36.32
C PHE A 1031 51.60 -39.69 -35.26
N LEU A 1032 51.14 -39.36 -34.05
CA LEU A 1032 52.05 -39.01 -32.96
C LEU A 1032 52.75 -40.27 -32.46
N LYS A 1033 54.06 -40.17 -32.23
CA LYS A 1033 54.82 -41.22 -31.54
C LYS A 1033 54.66 -41.12 -30.02
N LYS A 1034 54.47 -39.90 -29.49
CA LYS A 1034 54.32 -39.60 -28.06
C LYS A 1034 53.33 -38.46 -27.86
N SER A 1035 52.62 -38.46 -26.73
CA SER A 1035 51.71 -37.39 -26.26
C SER A 1035 51.69 -37.40 -24.72
N ASP A 1036 51.26 -36.32 -24.10
CA ASP A 1036 51.09 -36.19 -22.65
C ASP A 1036 49.69 -35.66 -22.31
N PHE A 1037 49.24 -35.87 -21.07
CA PHE A 1037 48.00 -35.30 -20.57
C PHE A 1037 48.18 -34.74 -19.16
N THR A 1038 47.41 -33.69 -18.86
CA THR A 1038 47.36 -33.08 -17.53
C THR A 1038 45.91 -32.89 -17.08
N ILE A 1039 45.51 -33.50 -15.96
CA ILE A 1039 44.18 -33.33 -15.33
C ILE A 1039 44.34 -32.66 -13.97
N GLN A 1040 43.60 -31.57 -13.74
CA GLN A 1040 43.55 -30.88 -12.45
C GLN A 1040 42.47 -31.51 -11.56
N VAL A 1041 42.84 -31.94 -10.35
CA VAL A 1041 41.88 -32.50 -9.37
C VAL A 1041 41.06 -31.37 -8.73
N PRO A 1042 39.72 -31.34 -8.85
CA PRO A 1042 38.91 -30.24 -8.32
C PRO A 1042 38.88 -30.18 -6.78
N ILE A 1043 38.89 -28.97 -6.21
CA ILE A 1043 38.94 -28.75 -4.75
C ILE A 1043 37.64 -29.14 -4.02
N ALA A 1044 36.51 -29.15 -4.74
CA ALA A 1044 35.19 -29.33 -4.15
C ALA A 1044 34.76 -30.80 -3.99
N ILE A 1045 35.52 -31.77 -4.51
CA ILE A 1045 35.21 -33.21 -4.45
C ILE A 1045 35.53 -33.81 -3.08
N THR A 1046 34.95 -34.97 -2.78
CA THR A 1046 35.29 -35.75 -1.60
C THR A 1046 36.48 -36.67 -1.93
N PRO A 1047 37.52 -36.76 -1.07
CA PRO A 1047 38.66 -37.66 -1.28
C PRO A 1047 38.22 -39.13 -1.23
N THR A 1048 39.12 -40.07 -1.56
CA THR A 1048 38.86 -41.51 -1.40
C THR A 1048 38.51 -41.81 0.05
N PHE A 1049 37.43 -42.55 0.29
CA PHE A 1049 37.03 -42.95 1.63
C PHE A 1049 36.24 -44.27 1.64
N VAL A 1050 36.17 -44.87 2.83
CA VAL A 1050 35.31 -46.01 3.14
C VAL A 1050 34.48 -45.67 4.36
N SER A 1051 33.17 -45.88 4.28
CA SER A 1051 32.24 -45.79 5.41
C SER A 1051 31.44 -47.09 5.51
N ASP A 1052 30.65 -47.25 6.55
CA ASP A 1052 29.83 -48.46 6.76
C ASP A 1052 28.85 -48.73 5.59
N MET A 1053 28.35 -47.67 4.93
CA MET A 1053 27.37 -47.80 3.84
C MET A 1053 28.00 -47.68 2.45
N VAL A 1054 28.97 -46.77 2.28
CA VAL A 1054 29.51 -46.37 0.97
C VAL A 1054 31.02 -46.29 0.99
N SER A 1055 31.65 -46.82 -0.05
CA SER A 1055 33.03 -46.54 -0.42
C SER A 1055 33.07 -45.69 -1.69
N LEU A 1056 33.92 -44.66 -1.68
CA LEU A 1056 34.20 -43.83 -2.84
C LEU A 1056 35.62 -44.12 -3.34
N ARG A 1057 35.71 -44.62 -4.57
CA ARG A 1057 36.99 -44.89 -5.26
C ARG A 1057 37.18 -43.93 -6.42
N TRP A 1058 38.42 -43.75 -6.87
CA TRP A 1058 38.75 -42.90 -8.01
C TRP A 1058 39.51 -43.68 -9.07
N ARG A 1059 39.27 -43.34 -10.33
CA ARG A 1059 39.96 -43.93 -11.48
C ARG A 1059 40.13 -42.94 -12.62
N LEU A 1060 41.17 -43.13 -13.41
CA LEU A 1060 41.33 -42.51 -14.72
C LEU A 1060 40.79 -43.49 -15.76
N HIS A 1061 39.75 -43.07 -16.47
CA HIS A 1061 39.15 -43.81 -17.56
C HIS A 1061 39.71 -43.31 -18.88
N PHE A 1062 40.35 -44.21 -19.63
CA PHE A 1062 40.94 -43.93 -20.93
C PHE A 1062 40.08 -44.54 -22.03
N ASP A 1063 39.70 -43.73 -23.02
CA ASP A 1063 39.09 -44.20 -24.25
C ASP A 1063 40.07 -43.97 -25.41
N PHE A 1064 40.36 -45.03 -26.18
CA PHE A 1064 41.21 -44.98 -27.36
C PHE A 1064 40.39 -45.26 -28.61
N ALA A 1065 40.31 -44.29 -29.52
CA ALA A 1065 39.68 -44.47 -30.83
C ALA A 1065 40.69 -45.05 -31.83
N LEU A 1066 40.54 -46.33 -32.16
CA LEU A 1066 41.42 -47.09 -33.04
C LEU A 1066 40.87 -47.11 -34.48
N SER A 1067 41.76 -46.99 -35.48
CA SER A 1067 41.36 -47.08 -36.89
C SER A 1067 41.35 -48.53 -37.39
N LYS A 1068 40.22 -48.97 -37.99
CA LYS A 1068 40.08 -50.32 -38.59
C LYS A 1068 40.70 -50.49 -39.98
N VAL A 1069 41.07 -49.39 -40.64
CA VAL A 1069 41.60 -49.42 -42.01
C VAL A 1069 43.11 -49.17 -42.00
N PRO A 1070 43.93 -49.90 -42.79
CA PRO A 1070 45.34 -49.58 -42.98
C PRO A 1070 45.48 -48.14 -43.52
N LEU A 1071 46.19 -47.27 -42.80
CA LEU A 1071 46.29 -45.83 -43.09
C LEU A 1071 47.16 -45.48 -44.32
N GLN A 1072 47.34 -46.42 -45.27
CA GLN A 1072 48.32 -46.35 -46.36
C GLN A 1072 48.10 -45.21 -47.38
N ASN A 1073 46.96 -44.50 -47.35
CA ASN A 1073 46.65 -43.41 -48.29
C ASN A 1073 46.44 -42.02 -47.65
N ILE A 1074 46.76 -41.83 -46.36
CA ILE A 1074 46.73 -40.47 -45.76
C ILE A 1074 48.09 -39.80 -46.02
N HIS A 1075 48.14 -38.91 -47.01
CA HIS A 1075 49.35 -38.16 -47.37
C HIS A 1075 49.91 -37.39 -46.16
N ARG A 1076 51.09 -37.78 -45.68
CA ARG A 1076 51.95 -36.91 -44.86
C ARG A 1076 52.54 -35.84 -45.78
N SER A 1077 52.16 -34.57 -45.56
CA SER A 1077 52.86 -33.44 -46.18
C SER A 1077 54.34 -33.51 -45.78
N SER A 1078 55.24 -33.63 -46.75
CA SER A 1078 56.69 -33.76 -46.57
C SER A 1078 57.39 -32.40 -46.53
N ASP A 1079 56.84 -31.43 -45.80
CA ASP A 1079 57.42 -30.09 -45.66
C ASP A 1079 57.54 -29.72 -44.16
N PRO A 1080 58.75 -29.63 -43.59
CA PRO A 1080 58.95 -29.40 -42.15
C PRO A 1080 58.62 -27.99 -41.66
N ALA A 1081 58.28 -27.05 -42.56
CA ALA A 1081 58.15 -25.63 -42.25
C ALA A 1081 56.70 -25.10 -42.09
N ILE A 1082 55.68 -25.96 -42.14
CA ILE A 1082 54.27 -25.53 -42.04
C ILE A 1082 53.60 -26.19 -40.83
N SER A 1083 53.58 -25.46 -39.71
CA SER A 1083 52.71 -25.70 -38.56
C SER A 1083 51.26 -25.36 -38.92
N VAL A 1084 50.57 -26.29 -39.58
CA VAL A 1084 49.13 -26.18 -39.83
C VAL A 1084 48.42 -27.32 -39.10
N SER A 1085 47.47 -26.90 -38.26
CA SER A 1085 46.49 -27.72 -37.54
C SER A 1085 46.10 -28.97 -38.33
N TRP A 1086 46.49 -30.14 -37.83
CA TRP A 1086 46.03 -31.41 -38.35
C TRP A 1086 44.51 -31.50 -38.19
N ARG A 1087 43.78 -31.70 -39.29
CA ARG A 1087 42.34 -31.96 -39.26
C ARG A 1087 42.11 -33.45 -39.53
N PRO A 1088 41.37 -34.17 -38.66
CA PRO A 1088 41.05 -35.56 -38.90
C PRO A 1088 40.23 -35.73 -40.18
N PRO A 1089 40.28 -36.91 -40.83
CA PRO A 1089 39.41 -37.22 -41.97
C PRO A 1089 37.94 -37.02 -41.59
N ASN A 1090 37.12 -36.47 -42.51
CA ASN A 1090 35.70 -36.18 -42.24
C ASN A 1090 34.86 -37.42 -41.86
N SER A 1091 35.32 -38.63 -42.21
CA SER A 1091 34.74 -39.89 -41.74
C SER A 1091 35.80 -40.98 -41.75
N LEU A 1092 36.14 -41.52 -40.57
CA LEU A 1092 37.00 -42.69 -40.42
C LEU A 1092 36.25 -43.72 -39.55
N PRO A 1093 36.14 -44.99 -39.96
CA PRO A 1093 35.55 -46.02 -39.11
C PRO A 1093 36.49 -46.30 -37.93
N ILE A 1094 36.06 -45.90 -36.73
CA ILE A 1094 36.81 -46.07 -35.48
C ILE A 1094 36.16 -47.12 -34.59
N GLU A 1095 36.99 -47.84 -33.83
CA GLU A 1095 36.59 -48.67 -32.70
C GLU A 1095 37.12 -48.05 -31.41
N ILE A 1096 36.28 -47.95 -30.39
CA ILE A 1096 36.70 -47.41 -29.09
C ILE A 1096 37.09 -48.59 -28.21
N THR A 1097 38.31 -48.56 -27.68
CA THR A 1097 38.77 -49.47 -26.64
C THR A 1097 39.00 -48.67 -25.36
N SER A 1098 38.40 -49.11 -24.26
CA SER A 1098 38.50 -48.42 -22.97
C SER A 1098 39.45 -49.15 -22.02
N TRP A 1099 40.16 -48.41 -21.17
CA TRP A 1099 41.03 -48.92 -20.12
C TRP A 1099 40.91 -48.07 -18.85
N ASP A 1100 40.90 -48.71 -17.68
CA ASP A 1100 40.71 -48.05 -16.39
C ASP A 1100 41.97 -48.18 -15.53
N LEU A 1101 42.45 -47.05 -14.99
CA LEU A 1101 43.55 -47.01 -14.01
C LEU A 1101 43.03 -46.52 -12.65
N PRO A 1102 42.99 -47.36 -11.60
CA PRO A 1102 42.64 -46.90 -10.27
C PRO A 1102 43.66 -45.90 -9.74
N ILE A 1103 43.18 -44.84 -9.09
CA ILE A 1103 44.00 -43.84 -8.40
C ILE A 1103 43.45 -43.57 -7.00
N VAL A 1104 44.28 -43.01 -6.12
CA VAL A 1104 43.87 -42.63 -4.77
C VAL A 1104 43.96 -41.11 -4.61
N LEU A 1105 42.86 -40.49 -4.17
CA LEU A 1105 42.80 -39.06 -3.89
C LEU A 1105 42.82 -38.82 -2.38
N HIS A 1106 43.88 -38.19 -1.89
CA HIS A 1106 44.05 -37.79 -0.50
C HIS A 1106 43.48 -36.40 -0.24
N PRO A 1107 42.98 -36.13 0.98
CA PRO A 1107 42.65 -34.77 1.37
C PRO A 1107 43.90 -33.87 1.34
N PHE A 1108 43.67 -32.57 1.27
CA PHE A 1108 44.70 -31.53 1.27
C PHE A 1108 44.65 -30.72 2.57
N ASP A 1109 45.67 -29.90 2.83
CA ASP A 1109 45.75 -29.12 4.07
C ASP A 1109 44.55 -28.15 4.20
N PRO A 1110 43.74 -28.27 5.27
CA PRO A 1110 42.52 -27.51 5.44
C PRO A 1110 42.77 -26.03 5.74
N PHE A 1111 43.99 -25.63 6.17
CA PHE A 1111 44.38 -24.22 6.28
C PHE A 1111 44.62 -23.61 4.90
N VAL A 1112 45.23 -24.38 3.99
CA VAL A 1112 45.45 -23.97 2.59
C VAL A 1112 44.12 -23.95 1.81
N ALA A 1113 43.16 -24.80 2.19
CA ALA A 1113 41.78 -24.82 1.67
C ALA A 1113 40.98 -23.56 1.95
N SER A 1114 40.99 -23.11 3.19
CA SER A 1114 40.26 -21.91 3.61
C SER A 1114 40.75 -20.68 2.83
N ASP A 1115 42.07 -20.52 2.69
CA ASP A 1115 42.69 -19.37 2.01
C ASP A 1115 42.43 -19.35 0.48
N LEU A 1116 42.50 -20.51 -0.19
CA LEU A 1116 42.22 -20.62 -1.64
C LEU A 1116 40.74 -20.40 -2.00
N ILE A 1117 39.82 -20.67 -1.07
CA ILE A 1117 38.38 -20.45 -1.26
C ILE A 1117 38.01 -19.00 -0.91
N TYR A 1118 38.72 -18.37 0.05
CA TYR A 1118 38.48 -16.98 0.47
C TYR A 1118 38.75 -15.95 -0.63
N SER A 1119 39.70 -16.20 -1.53
CA SER A 1119 40.04 -15.28 -2.61
C SER A 1119 38.91 -15.07 -3.64
N ASN A 1120 37.88 -15.93 -3.62
CA ASN A 1120 36.78 -15.90 -4.59
C ASN A 1120 35.44 -15.36 -4.06
N ASN A 1121 35.30 -15.03 -2.76
CA ASN A 1121 34.08 -14.39 -2.21
C ASN A 1121 34.30 -13.78 -0.81
N PRO A 1122 34.33 -12.44 -0.64
CA PRO A 1122 34.66 -11.79 0.63
C PRO A 1122 33.46 -11.52 1.59
N GLU A 1123 32.24 -11.96 1.29
CA GLU A 1123 31.06 -11.70 2.14
C GLU A 1123 30.35 -13.01 2.55
N CYS A 1124 30.62 -13.54 3.74
CA CYS A 1124 29.89 -14.69 4.30
C CYS A 1124 29.87 -14.67 5.85
N THR A 1125 28.96 -13.89 6.45
CA THR A 1125 28.49 -14.14 7.83
C THR A 1125 27.04 -14.66 7.77
N ASN A 1126 26.73 -15.74 8.50
CA ASN A 1126 25.37 -16.28 8.56
C ASN A 1126 24.64 -15.68 9.77
N THR A 1127 23.62 -14.87 9.51
CA THR A 1127 22.84 -14.17 10.55
C THR A 1127 21.42 -14.71 10.61
N LEU A 1128 20.94 -15.05 11.82
CA LEU A 1128 19.54 -15.36 12.07
C LEU A 1128 18.91 -14.23 12.89
N VAL A 1129 17.87 -13.61 12.37
CA VAL A 1129 17.09 -12.61 13.10
C VAL A 1129 15.92 -13.29 13.78
N LEU A 1130 15.92 -13.34 15.11
CA LEU A 1130 14.78 -13.79 15.90
C LEU A 1130 13.76 -12.66 16.01
N ASN A 1131 12.58 -12.85 15.42
CA ASN A 1131 11.45 -11.93 15.48
C ASN A 1131 10.60 -12.06 16.75
#